data_AF-A0A535R0Y9-F1
#
_entry.id   AF-A0A535R0Y9-F1
#
_cell.length_a   1.000
_cell.length_b   1.000
_cell.length_c   1.000
_cell.angle_alpha   90.00
_cell.angle_beta   90.00
_cell.angle_gamma   90.00
#
_symmetry.space_group_name_H-M   'P 1'
#
loop_
_entity.id
_entity.type
_entity.pdbx_description
1 polymer ?
#
loop_
_entity_poly.entity_id
_entity_poly.type
_entity_poly.pdbx_seq_one_letter_code
_entity_poly.pdbx_strand_id
1 'polypeptide(L)'
;MGDAAPQHIGSFAIIRLLHDGPDGSVYLGKHQVRTKNYITIHVYPLPLTTDEAREAFLTRAKSLKKLKHRNIAEVVDYGLLAGEANGEQQSPQGYLVMQYVTGKSIREHFPAGQCQKPDEVKRILSPIADALQYAHTMHIQHGALHPGNILLDESRQILLTGFSPIPPDLSQPQYQEPAAMLYMAPEQLQGNPTLTSDQYALAVMVYEWLCGHHPYSATERETLLQQQLHEPLPAPRGLNNDISPTVEQVLIKALTPDPAERFSHTHTFAYEYLRALMGFSGPPTIATAPPPPSISKTREGDSKDEKGNKGAINRAPTENDTSLGTRFIAPTPKTPLPSSHDDTDVGARFIAPSSPTPSPSNVKDDDEETSTTREDDRPKVKRFSTGSITNLHKIVTTDLRQGGILSKRLGGYEERTAQIEMAREVARALTEEQHAIIEASTGTGKALDVDTPIPTPAGWKRMGDLVAGDYVFDEKGYPTRVTVAFDIMHDHKCYEVLFSDGSSLIADAEHEWASYTALDREWHKRPRSNIYRAKNFVTLDQLLLLEQIIALSSKDNVLSVTEAVELIGGHRWSVYQAARQIGPVNSKMRPARYPHLELLTTVKDRLTKDLIEQRRGGRAYTLVTTEEMAATLTAGSIPRANHAIAVAESLKLPDVDLPIAPYFLGVWLGDGSSYNNQITTADPALITEIEKDGYTVRSLKSHPYLYAVDDEHGKAVNRWQPGMTGRLRALGLLRNKHIPTIYLRSSEKQRRALFAGLLDTDGTVSHTGAIEFTTTSPRLAQDVFELACSLGFRPTLRNGRARLKQKDCGPKWTLSFTTQEPVFQLPRKANTRQERLRNYTPERNRFRYVIAVHEVPTRPVRCIQVDSQSHLYLAGRSMIPTHNSLAYLLPIVRSGRGAIISTANKALQEQLFFKDIPFVKKNVQDFEAALVKGMGNYICLDRLEDERNHEFAASKNVDFTRLLNVVKEFELTISGDFETLGFSVPGELRGRVNADRDQCAWTECNF
;
A
#
# COMPACT_ATOMS: atom_id res chain seq x y z
N MET A 1 12.11 19.77 -59.85
CA MET A 1 11.34 18.52 -60.09
C MET A 1 10.10 18.59 -59.21
N GLY A 2 8.97 18.02 -59.66
CA GLY A 2 7.63 18.50 -59.29
C GLY A 2 7.26 18.49 -57.81
N ASP A 3 6.46 19.50 -57.42
CA ASP A 3 5.68 19.50 -56.18
C ASP A 3 4.69 18.34 -56.20
N ALA A 4 4.96 17.31 -55.39
CA ALA A 4 3.94 16.37 -54.95
C ALA A 4 3.32 16.94 -53.67
N ALA A 5 1.98 17.08 -53.65
CA ALA A 5 1.29 17.55 -52.45
C ALA A 5 1.58 16.62 -51.25
N PRO A 6 1.71 17.14 -50.01
CA PRO A 6 1.92 16.30 -48.85
C PRO A 6 0.75 15.32 -48.72
N GLN A 7 1.07 14.03 -48.79
CA GLN A 7 0.07 12.98 -48.67
C GLN A 7 -0.45 12.97 -47.23
N HIS A 8 -1.77 12.96 -47.07
CA HIS A 8 -2.44 13.12 -45.77
C HIS A 8 -3.17 11.84 -45.36
N ILE A 9 -3.05 11.48 -44.08
CA ILE A 9 -3.86 10.44 -43.44
C ILE A 9 -4.64 11.12 -42.32
N GLY A 10 -5.97 11.19 -42.45
CA GLY A 10 -6.81 11.95 -41.51
C GLY A 10 -6.35 13.41 -41.38
N SER A 11 -6.16 13.89 -40.15
CA SER A 11 -5.68 15.26 -39.86
C SER A 11 -4.15 15.41 -39.82
N PHE A 12 -3.41 14.42 -40.33
CA PHE A 12 -1.96 14.31 -40.20
C PHE A 12 -1.26 14.43 -41.55
N ALA A 13 -0.14 15.17 -41.59
CA ALA A 13 0.73 15.27 -42.75
C ALA A 13 1.81 14.18 -42.69
N ILE A 14 1.96 13.38 -43.73
CA ILE A 14 3.10 12.45 -43.86
C ILE A 14 4.36 13.27 -44.19
N ILE A 15 5.46 12.95 -43.50
CA ILE A 15 6.79 13.52 -43.75
C ILE A 15 7.64 12.52 -44.54
N ARG A 16 7.69 11.26 -44.09
CA ARG A 16 8.41 10.16 -44.76
C ARG A 16 7.91 8.79 -44.29
N LEU A 17 8.13 7.77 -45.12
CA LEU A 17 8.06 6.37 -44.71
C LEU A 17 9.22 6.05 -43.74
N LEU A 18 8.96 5.26 -42.70
CA LEU A 18 9.94 4.75 -41.73
C LEU A 18 10.17 3.25 -41.89
N HIS A 19 9.09 2.50 -42.05
CA HIS A 19 9.11 1.05 -42.28
C HIS A 19 7.97 0.67 -43.23
N ASP A 20 8.15 -0.40 -44.00
CA ASP A 20 7.13 -0.99 -44.86
C ASP A 20 7.27 -2.51 -44.77
N GLY A 21 6.21 -3.17 -44.33
CA GLY A 21 6.23 -4.57 -43.93
C GLY A 21 4.88 -5.26 -44.07
N PRO A 22 4.83 -6.59 -43.88
CA PRO A 22 3.60 -7.39 -44.02
C PRO A 22 2.55 -7.09 -42.93
N ASP A 23 2.95 -6.54 -41.78
CA ASP A 23 2.07 -6.03 -40.74
C ASP A 23 1.57 -4.60 -41.01
N GLY A 24 2.30 -3.83 -41.82
CA GLY A 24 1.86 -2.56 -42.38
C GLY A 24 2.95 -1.56 -42.75
N SER A 25 2.50 -0.40 -43.22
CA SER A 25 3.35 0.73 -43.59
C SER A 25 3.37 1.76 -42.46
N VAL A 26 4.56 2.09 -41.97
CA VAL A 26 4.79 2.99 -40.84
C VAL A 26 5.39 4.30 -41.33
N TYR A 27 4.71 5.41 -41.10
CA TYR A 27 5.11 6.74 -41.54
C TYR A 27 5.45 7.66 -40.37
N LEU A 28 6.47 8.51 -40.55
CA LEU A 28 6.67 9.70 -39.73
C LEU A 28 5.71 10.78 -40.20
N GLY A 29 4.94 11.36 -39.28
CA GLY A 29 4.00 12.42 -39.57
C GLY A 29 4.06 13.60 -38.60
N LYS A 30 3.24 14.61 -38.88
CA LYS A 30 3.03 15.78 -38.02
C LYS A 30 1.57 16.21 -38.01
N HIS A 31 1.08 16.62 -36.85
CA HIS A 31 -0.27 17.15 -36.68
C HIS A 31 -0.37 18.58 -37.23
N GLN A 32 -1.31 18.85 -38.14
CA GLN A 32 -1.43 20.14 -38.85
C GLN A 32 -1.46 21.36 -37.91
N VAL A 33 -2.23 21.28 -36.82
CA VAL A 33 -2.41 22.39 -35.84
C VAL A 33 -1.31 22.49 -34.77
N ARG A 34 -0.45 21.48 -34.58
CA ARG A 34 0.51 21.43 -33.45
C ARG A 34 1.95 21.42 -33.95
N THR A 35 2.63 22.55 -33.81
CA THR A 35 3.92 22.84 -34.47
C THR A 35 5.14 22.06 -33.96
N LYS A 36 5.08 21.36 -32.82
CA LYS A 36 6.25 20.71 -32.19
C LYS A 36 6.19 19.20 -31.95
N ASN A 37 5.10 18.49 -32.27
CA ASN A 37 4.99 17.06 -31.99
C ASN A 37 5.06 16.22 -33.28
N TYR A 38 6.14 15.45 -33.42
CA TYR A 38 6.20 14.35 -34.38
C TYR A 38 5.37 13.16 -33.88
N ILE A 39 4.85 12.37 -34.82
CA ILE A 39 4.02 11.19 -34.56
C ILE A 39 4.41 10.05 -35.51
N THR A 40 4.07 8.83 -35.12
CA THR A 40 4.15 7.64 -35.97
C THR A 40 2.75 7.25 -36.42
N ILE A 41 2.53 7.05 -37.72
CA ILE A 41 1.27 6.59 -38.30
C ILE A 41 1.49 5.18 -38.84
N HIS A 42 0.83 4.17 -38.29
CA HIS A 42 0.88 2.80 -38.79
C HIS A 42 -0.42 2.49 -39.55
N VAL A 43 -0.32 2.17 -40.84
CA VAL A 43 -1.42 1.74 -41.71
C VAL A 43 -1.36 0.22 -41.87
N TYR A 44 -2.44 -0.46 -41.48
CA TYR A 44 -2.54 -1.92 -41.51
C TYR A 44 -3.08 -2.41 -42.86
N PRO A 45 -2.47 -3.43 -43.48
CA PRO A 45 -2.80 -3.86 -44.85
C PRO A 45 -4.07 -4.71 -44.92
N LEU A 46 -4.53 -5.25 -43.79
CA LEU A 46 -5.75 -6.07 -43.66
C LEU A 46 -6.98 -5.30 -44.20
N PRO A 47 -7.65 -5.78 -45.27
CA PRO A 47 -8.85 -5.15 -45.80
C PRO A 47 -10.06 -5.39 -44.88
N LEU A 48 -10.60 -4.33 -44.28
CA LEU A 48 -11.75 -4.39 -43.38
C LEU A 48 -13.06 -4.35 -44.19
N THR A 49 -13.32 -5.42 -44.94
CA THR A 49 -14.44 -5.54 -45.88
C THR A 49 -15.81 -5.44 -45.20
N THR A 50 -16.03 -6.13 -44.09
CA THR A 50 -17.30 -6.19 -43.36
C THR A 50 -17.45 -5.05 -42.34
N ASP A 51 -18.70 -4.64 -42.08
CA ASP A 51 -19.01 -3.65 -41.04
C ASP A 51 -18.54 -4.15 -39.66
N GLU A 52 -18.76 -5.44 -39.35
CA GLU A 52 -18.32 -6.10 -38.12
C GLU A 52 -16.80 -6.01 -37.91
N ALA A 53 -15.99 -6.25 -38.95
CA ALA A 53 -14.54 -6.14 -38.87
C ALA A 53 -14.08 -4.69 -38.63
N ARG A 54 -14.77 -3.71 -39.25
CA ARG A 54 -14.52 -2.29 -39.02
C ARG A 54 -14.86 -1.86 -37.60
N GLU A 55 -16.01 -2.27 -37.08
CA GLU A 55 -16.40 -1.98 -35.68
C GLU A 55 -15.47 -2.66 -34.67
N ALA A 56 -15.06 -3.90 -34.92
CA ALA A 56 -14.14 -4.62 -34.05
C ALA A 56 -12.75 -3.96 -33.99
N PHE A 57 -12.18 -3.57 -35.14
CA PHE A 57 -10.94 -2.79 -35.22
C PHE A 57 -11.06 -1.46 -34.46
N LEU A 58 -12.10 -0.67 -34.73
CA LEU A 58 -12.31 0.63 -34.08
C LEU A 58 -12.51 0.50 -32.56
N THR A 59 -13.21 -0.56 -32.10
CA THR A 59 -13.41 -0.87 -30.69
C THR A 59 -12.09 -1.25 -30.01
N ARG A 60 -11.26 -2.04 -30.68
CA ARG A 60 -9.93 -2.42 -30.18
C ARG A 60 -8.99 -1.21 -30.12
N ALA A 61 -8.90 -0.42 -31.18
CA ALA A 61 -8.11 0.81 -31.24
C ALA A 61 -8.53 1.84 -30.16
N LYS A 62 -9.84 1.99 -29.92
CA LYS A 62 -10.39 2.81 -28.83
C LYS A 62 -9.95 2.34 -27.45
N SER A 63 -9.80 1.03 -27.25
CA SER A 63 -9.28 0.47 -25.99
C SER A 63 -7.77 0.69 -25.84
N LEU A 64 -6.99 0.57 -26.93
CA LEU A 64 -5.56 0.90 -26.91
C LEU A 64 -5.31 2.38 -26.55
N LYS A 65 -6.10 3.32 -27.08
CA LYS A 65 -6.03 4.76 -26.76
C LYS A 65 -6.26 5.09 -25.27
N LYS A 66 -6.89 4.19 -24.50
CA LYS A 66 -7.08 4.33 -23.04
C LYS A 66 -5.87 3.92 -22.20
N LEU A 67 -4.92 3.14 -22.74
CA LEU A 67 -3.74 2.74 -21.99
C LEU A 67 -2.89 3.99 -21.68
N LYS A 68 -2.60 4.21 -20.39
CA LYS A 68 -1.73 5.28 -19.90
C LYS A 68 -0.74 4.68 -18.89
N HIS A 69 0.43 4.30 -19.37
CA HIS A 69 1.50 3.73 -18.57
C HIS A 69 2.84 4.32 -18.99
N ARG A 70 3.76 4.54 -18.04
CA ARG A 70 5.08 5.15 -18.32
C ARG A 70 5.94 4.35 -19.32
N ASN A 71 5.70 3.04 -19.41
CA ASN A 71 6.43 2.10 -20.27
C ASN A 71 5.60 1.60 -21.48
N ILE A 72 4.52 2.30 -21.86
CA ILE A 72 3.73 2.01 -23.07
C ILE A 72 3.67 3.27 -23.92
N ALA A 73 3.95 3.16 -25.22
CA ALA A 73 3.84 4.30 -26.14
C ALA A 73 2.36 4.72 -26.32
N GLU A 74 2.08 6.02 -26.20
CA GLU A 74 0.72 6.52 -26.29
C GLU A 74 0.14 6.42 -27.72
N VAL A 75 -1.01 5.74 -27.85
CA VAL A 75 -1.88 5.87 -29.03
C VAL A 75 -2.62 7.20 -28.94
N VAL A 76 -2.27 8.12 -29.83
CA VAL A 76 -2.81 9.48 -29.94
C VAL A 76 -4.14 9.48 -30.67
N ASP A 77 -4.25 8.72 -31.77
CA ASP A 77 -5.47 8.66 -32.59
C ASP A 77 -5.59 7.37 -33.42
N TYR A 78 -6.72 7.17 -34.09
CA TYR A 78 -6.99 6.01 -34.93
C TYR A 78 -8.10 6.29 -35.93
N GLY A 79 -8.18 5.49 -37.01
CA GLY A 79 -9.29 5.60 -37.95
C GLY A 79 -9.26 4.55 -39.06
N LEU A 80 -10.05 4.81 -40.10
CA LEU A 80 -10.10 4.02 -41.33
C LEU A 80 -9.64 4.89 -42.51
N LEU A 81 -8.86 4.30 -43.40
CA LEU A 81 -8.45 4.84 -44.70
C LEU A 81 -9.31 4.21 -45.79
N ALA A 82 -10.01 5.04 -46.58
CA ALA A 82 -10.64 4.58 -47.82
C ALA A 82 -9.57 4.56 -48.92
N GLY A 83 -9.42 3.42 -49.60
CA GLY A 83 -8.47 3.29 -50.70
C GLY A 83 -9.08 3.70 -52.04
N GLU A 84 -8.61 4.81 -52.61
CA GLU A 84 -8.79 5.13 -54.02
C GLU A 84 -7.45 4.94 -54.74
N ALA A 85 -7.34 3.88 -55.53
CA ALA A 85 -6.22 3.66 -56.44
C ALA A 85 -6.78 3.24 -57.81
N ASN A 86 -6.33 3.91 -58.86
CA ASN A 86 -6.69 3.62 -60.27
C ASN A 86 -8.20 3.64 -60.61
N GLY A 87 -9.05 4.26 -59.78
CA GLY A 87 -10.49 4.39 -60.03
C GLY A 87 -11.33 3.19 -59.60
N GLU A 88 -10.73 2.18 -58.96
CA GLU A 88 -11.45 1.08 -58.31
C GLU A 88 -11.54 1.32 -56.80
N GLN A 89 -12.71 1.07 -56.22
CA GLN A 89 -12.93 1.22 -54.77
C GLN A 89 -12.29 0.05 -54.02
N GLN A 90 -11.14 0.33 -53.39
CA GLN A 90 -10.49 -0.65 -52.52
C GLN A 90 -11.18 -0.72 -51.16
N SER A 91 -11.07 -1.88 -50.52
CA SER A 91 -11.61 -2.09 -49.17
C SER A 91 -10.88 -1.22 -48.15
N PRO A 92 -11.59 -0.66 -47.15
CA PRO A 92 -10.97 0.28 -46.21
C PRO A 92 -9.95 -0.42 -45.32
N GLN A 93 -8.83 0.27 -45.07
CA GLN A 93 -7.73 -0.17 -44.21
C GLN A 93 -7.79 0.53 -42.86
N GLY A 94 -7.27 -0.10 -41.81
CA GLY A 94 -7.18 0.50 -40.48
C GLY A 94 -5.89 1.31 -40.31
N TYR A 95 -5.90 2.39 -39.53
CA TYR A 95 -4.67 3.06 -39.10
C TYR A 95 -4.67 3.43 -37.61
N LEU A 96 -3.48 3.41 -37.01
CA LEU A 96 -3.18 3.95 -35.68
C LEU A 96 -2.19 5.12 -35.77
N VAL A 97 -2.36 6.09 -34.90
CA VAL A 97 -1.43 7.21 -34.70
C VAL A 97 -0.88 7.15 -33.29
N MET A 98 0.44 7.09 -33.17
CA MET A 98 1.17 6.88 -31.92
C MET A 98 2.17 8.02 -31.69
N GLN A 99 2.63 8.17 -30.45
CA GLN A 99 3.76 9.07 -30.16
C GLN A 99 5.00 8.63 -30.98
N TYR A 100 5.73 9.59 -31.55
CA TYR A 100 7.03 9.30 -32.14
C TYR A 100 8.08 9.14 -31.03
N VAL A 101 8.90 8.10 -31.11
CA VAL A 101 9.98 7.80 -30.19
C VAL A 101 11.28 7.82 -30.99
N THR A 102 12.28 8.60 -30.55
CA THR A 102 13.59 8.72 -31.22
C THR A 102 14.54 7.56 -30.89
N GLY A 103 14.18 6.77 -29.88
CA GLY A 103 14.92 5.62 -29.37
C GLY A 103 15.05 4.45 -30.35
N LYS A 104 16.10 3.66 -30.15
CA LYS A 104 16.36 2.42 -30.88
C LYS A 104 15.60 1.24 -30.29
N SER A 105 15.40 0.19 -31.07
CA SER A 105 14.79 -1.06 -30.58
C SER A 105 15.70 -1.81 -29.60
N ILE A 106 15.11 -2.66 -28.75
CA ILE A 106 15.87 -3.62 -27.93
C ILE A 106 16.66 -4.56 -28.84
N ARG A 107 16.12 -4.95 -30.00
CA ARG A 107 16.82 -5.77 -31.01
C ARG A 107 18.18 -5.22 -31.46
N GLU A 108 18.34 -3.90 -31.49
CA GLU A 108 19.61 -3.25 -31.82
C GLU A 108 20.60 -3.20 -30.65
N HIS A 109 20.09 -3.19 -29.42
CA HIS A 109 20.90 -3.22 -28.19
C HIS A 109 21.29 -4.64 -27.80
N PHE A 110 20.44 -5.62 -28.12
CA PHE A 110 20.53 -7.04 -27.81
C PHE A 110 20.55 -7.82 -29.14
N PRO A 111 21.65 -7.71 -29.92
CA PRO A 111 21.73 -8.33 -31.23
C PRO A 111 21.77 -9.86 -31.11
N ALA A 112 21.04 -10.54 -32.01
CA ALA A 112 20.99 -12.00 -32.07
C ALA A 112 22.39 -12.62 -32.14
N GLY A 113 22.61 -13.72 -31.42
CA GLY A 113 23.90 -14.38 -31.26
C GLY A 113 24.74 -13.91 -30.07
N GLN A 114 24.38 -12.81 -29.39
CA GLN A 114 25.08 -12.36 -28.18
C GLN A 114 24.36 -12.76 -26.90
N CYS A 115 25.06 -13.50 -26.02
CA CYS A 115 24.60 -13.78 -24.67
C CYS A 115 24.77 -12.55 -23.77
N GLN A 116 23.75 -12.25 -22.98
CA GLN A 116 23.65 -11.08 -22.11
C GLN A 116 23.67 -11.52 -20.65
N LYS A 117 24.18 -10.65 -19.78
CA LYS A 117 24.30 -11.02 -18.36
C LYS A 117 22.91 -11.16 -17.70
N PRO A 118 22.70 -12.17 -16.85
CA PRO A 118 21.39 -12.39 -16.22
C PRO A 118 20.81 -11.17 -15.46
N ASP A 119 21.69 -10.37 -14.84
CA ASP A 119 21.33 -9.10 -14.17
C ASP A 119 20.90 -7.99 -15.14
N GLU A 120 21.49 -7.95 -16.34
CA GLU A 120 21.21 -6.93 -17.34
C GLU A 120 19.84 -7.21 -18.01
N VAL A 121 19.59 -8.48 -18.30
CA VAL A 121 18.27 -9.00 -18.69
C VAL A 121 17.20 -8.64 -17.65
N LYS A 122 17.49 -8.72 -16.34
CA LYS A 122 16.55 -8.32 -15.27
C LYS A 122 16.16 -6.84 -15.35
N ARG A 123 17.09 -5.94 -15.69
CA ARG A 123 16.82 -4.49 -15.79
C ARG A 123 15.77 -4.17 -16.86
N ILE A 124 15.70 -4.99 -17.91
CA ILE A 124 14.80 -4.83 -19.04
C ILE A 124 13.50 -5.63 -18.83
N LEU A 125 13.60 -6.83 -18.24
CA LEU A 125 12.44 -7.68 -17.96
C LEU A 125 11.42 -7.01 -17.03
N SER A 126 11.84 -6.36 -15.94
CA SER A 126 10.87 -5.81 -14.97
C SER A 126 9.96 -4.71 -15.56
N PRO A 127 10.45 -3.69 -16.29
CA PRO A 127 9.56 -2.68 -16.91
C PRO A 127 8.64 -3.23 -18.02
N ILE A 128 9.09 -4.24 -18.78
CA ILE A 128 8.24 -4.88 -19.80
C ILE A 128 7.12 -5.69 -19.12
N ALA A 129 7.46 -6.46 -18.09
CA ALA A 129 6.49 -7.25 -17.34
C ALA A 129 5.43 -6.38 -16.63
N ASP A 130 5.84 -5.24 -16.07
CA ASP A 130 4.99 -4.19 -15.49
C ASP A 130 4.01 -3.61 -16.52
N ALA A 131 4.52 -3.23 -17.70
CA ALA A 131 3.71 -2.72 -18.81
C ALA A 131 2.67 -3.74 -19.33
N LEU A 132 3.08 -4.99 -19.53
CA LEU A 132 2.19 -6.07 -19.96
C LEU A 132 1.14 -6.38 -18.88
N GLN A 133 1.53 -6.44 -17.61
CA GLN A 133 0.59 -6.70 -16.51
C GLN A 133 -0.49 -5.60 -16.41
N TYR A 134 -0.11 -4.34 -16.61
CA TYR A 134 -1.06 -3.23 -16.69
C TYR A 134 -2.06 -3.40 -17.85
N ALA A 135 -1.57 -3.76 -19.05
CA ALA A 135 -2.43 -4.01 -20.20
C ALA A 135 -3.37 -5.23 -19.99
N HIS A 136 -2.84 -6.32 -19.41
CA HIS A 136 -3.60 -7.53 -19.06
C HIS A 136 -4.70 -7.26 -18.04
N THR A 137 -4.46 -6.37 -17.08
CA THR A 137 -5.46 -5.92 -16.09
C THR A 137 -6.60 -5.13 -16.74
N MET A 138 -6.35 -4.51 -17.90
CA MET A 138 -7.36 -3.88 -18.76
C MET A 138 -8.01 -4.87 -19.77
N HIS A 139 -7.70 -6.17 -19.67
CA HIS A 139 -8.05 -7.22 -20.64
C HIS A 139 -7.51 -6.96 -22.07
N ILE A 140 -6.34 -6.34 -22.18
CA ILE A 140 -5.67 -6.05 -23.45
C ILE A 140 -4.40 -6.90 -23.58
N GLN A 141 -4.45 -7.93 -24.43
CA GLN A 141 -3.27 -8.65 -24.92
C GLN A 141 -2.43 -7.76 -25.87
N HIS A 142 -1.11 -7.96 -25.91
CA HIS A 142 -0.23 -7.36 -26.91
C HIS A 142 -0.28 -8.09 -28.25
N GLY A 143 -0.17 -9.43 -28.24
CA GLY A 143 -0.39 -10.31 -29.40
C GLY A 143 0.69 -10.30 -30.50
N ALA A 144 1.70 -9.43 -30.39
CA ALA A 144 2.80 -9.27 -31.36
C ALA A 144 4.11 -8.84 -30.64
N LEU A 145 4.38 -9.44 -29.48
CA LEU A 145 5.51 -9.09 -28.63
C LEU A 145 6.81 -9.70 -29.17
N HIS A 146 7.82 -8.87 -29.43
CA HIS A 146 9.18 -9.27 -29.83
C HIS A 146 10.17 -8.10 -29.60
N PRO A 147 11.51 -8.31 -29.67
CA PRO A 147 12.52 -7.27 -29.38
C PRO A 147 12.48 -6.00 -30.26
N GLY A 148 11.83 -6.04 -31.42
CA GLY A 148 11.64 -4.86 -32.29
C GLY A 148 10.53 -3.92 -31.80
N ASN A 149 9.49 -4.47 -31.17
CA ASN A 149 8.35 -3.73 -30.61
C ASN A 149 8.62 -3.17 -29.20
N ILE A 150 9.89 -3.13 -28.78
CA ILE A 150 10.32 -2.55 -27.51
C ILE A 150 11.41 -1.53 -27.81
N LEU A 151 11.15 -0.26 -27.51
CA LEU A 151 12.06 0.85 -27.77
C LEU A 151 12.75 1.31 -26.48
N LEU A 152 14.02 1.68 -26.59
CA LEU A 152 14.82 2.34 -25.56
C LEU A 152 15.01 3.81 -25.97
N ASP A 153 14.41 4.73 -25.25
CA ASP A 153 14.58 6.16 -25.51
C ASP A 153 15.97 6.69 -25.06
N GLU A 154 16.26 7.94 -25.41
CA GLU A 154 17.53 8.61 -25.05
C GLU A 154 17.74 8.71 -23.52
N SER A 155 16.67 8.63 -22.72
CA SER A 155 16.70 8.60 -21.25
C SER A 155 16.79 7.18 -20.67
N ARG A 156 17.05 6.18 -21.52
CA ARG A 156 17.06 4.74 -21.20
C ARG A 156 15.74 4.23 -20.60
N GLN A 157 14.61 4.89 -20.88
CA GLN A 157 13.29 4.36 -20.55
C GLN A 157 12.87 3.34 -21.61
N ILE A 158 12.25 2.26 -21.14
CA ILE A 158 11.68 1.22 -21.98
C ILE A 158 10.24 1.61 -22.35
N LEU A 159 9.94 1.61 -23.64
CA LEU A 159 8.64 1.93 -24.20
C LEU A 159 8.16 0.77 -25.08
N LEU A 160 7.10 0.11 -24.62
CA LEU A 160 6.43 -0.97 -25.34
C LEU A 160 5.52 -0.39 -26.43
N THR A 161 5.68 -0.87 -27.66
CA THR A 161 4.95 -0.43 -28.87
C THR A 161 4.32 -1.64 -29.58
N GLY A 162 3.68 -1.47 -30.74
CA GLY A 162 3.24 -2.64 -31.54
C GLY A 162 2.10 -3.47 -30.97
N PHE A 163 1.30 -2.93 -30.03
CA PHE A 163 0.05 -3.57 -29.59
C PHE A 163 -0.88 -3.80 -30.78
N SER A 164 -1.28 -5.06 -31.05
CA SER A 164 -2.14 -5.36 -32.20
C SER A 164 -3.55 -4.75 -32.04
N PRO A 165 -4.00 -3.90 -32.99
CA PRO A 165 -5.39 -3.46 -33.07
C PRO A 165 -6.29 -4.47 -33.77
N ILE A 166 -5.74 -5.52 -34.38
CA ILE A 166 -6.48 -6.56 -35.09
C ILE A 166 -6.90 -7.62 -34.05
N PRO A 167 -8.21 -7.88 -33.85
CA PRO A 167 -8.70 -8.96 -33.01
C PRO A 167 -8.18 -10.33 -33.48
N PRO A 168 -7.96 -11.31 -32.57
CA PRO A 168 -7.51 -12.66 -32.94
C PRO A 168 -8.30 -13.30 -34.08
N ASP A 169 -9.64 -13.23 -34.02
CA ASP A 169 -10.57 -13.82 -34.99
C ASP A 169 -10.45 -13.23 -36.41
N LEU A 170 -9.83 -12.05 -36.54
CA LEU A 170 -9.59 -11.36 -37.81
C LEU A 170 -8.11 -11.40 -38.23
N SER A 171 -7.23 -11.97 -37.42
CA SER A 171 -5.80 -12.02 -37.67
C SER A 171 -5.44 -13.16 -38.62
N GLN A 172 -5.02 -12.82 -39.84
CA GLN A 172 -4.58 -13.80 -40.84
C GLN A 172 -3.05 -13.88 -40.87
N PRO A 173 -2.43 -15.08 -41.01
CA PRO A 173 -0.97 -15.24 -40.98
C PRO A 173 -0.20 -14.36 -41.98
N GLN A 174 -0.80 -14.08 -43.15
CA GLN A 174 -0.22 -13.25 -44.21
C GLN A 174 -0.07 -11.76 -43.85
N TYR A 175 -0.72 -11.30 -42.76
CA TYR A 175 -0.66 -9.93 -42.25
C TYR A 175 -0.01 -9.86 -40.85
N GLN A 176 0.72 -10.90 -40.46
CA GLN A 176 1.51 -10.94 -39.21
C GLN A 176 2.99 -10.70 -39.53
N GLU A 177 3.69 -9.99 -38.65
CA GLU A 177 5.13 -9.77 -38.79
C GLU A 177 5.90 -11.09 -38.64
N PRO A 178 6.69 -11.53 -39.64
CA PRO A 178 7.42 -12.81 -39.57
C PRO A 178 8.38 -12.90 -38.37
N ALA A 179 8.93 -11.76 -37.93
CA ALA A 179 9.79 -11.71 -36.75
C ALA A 179 9.06 -12.09 -35.46
N ALA A 180 7.76 -11.78 -35.33
CA ALA A 180 6.97 -12.12 -34.15
C ALA A 180 6.69 -13.62 -34.01
N MET A 181 6.69 -14.37 -35.13
CA MET A 181 6.33 -15.80 -35.15
C MET A 181 7.20 -16.65 -34.21
N LEU A 182 8.51 -16.38 -34.16
CA LEU A 182 9.48 -17.14 -33.36
C LEU A 182 9.26 -17.00 -31.84
N TYR A 183 8.50 -15.98 -31.42
CA TYR A 183 8.13 -15.72 -30.02
C TYR A 183 6.69 -16.17 -29.70
N MET A 184 5.91 -16.61 -30.68
CA MET A 184 4.51 -16.99 -30.44
C MET A 184 4.40 -18.24 -29.57
N ALA A 185 3.44 -18.21 -28.65
CA ALA A 185 3.09 -19.33 -27.79
C ALA A 185 2.33 -20.43 -28.57
N PRO A 186 2.35 -21.70 -28.11
CA PRO A 186 1.69 -22.81 -28.80
C PRO A 186 0.20 -22.56 -29.06
N GLU A 187 -0.52 -22.03 -28.07
CA GLU A 187 -1.94 -21.69 -28.17
C GLU A 187 -2.20 -20.55 -29.16
N GLN A 188 -1.26 -19.60 -29.29
CA GLN A 188 -1.32 -18.53 -30.28
C GLN A 188 -1.01 -19.04 -31.69
N LEU A 189 -0.09 -19.99 -31.84
CA LEU A 189 0.16 -20.68 -33.11
C LEU A 189 -1.07 -21.46 -33.57
N GLN A 190 -1.78 -22.10 -32.63
CA GLN A 190 -3.07 -22.79 -32.83
C GLN A 190 -4.29 -21.88 -33.06
N GLY A 191 -4.14 -20.56 -32.97
CA GLY A 191 -5.21 -19.58 -33.21
C GLY A 191 -6.09 -19.26 -31.98
N ASN A 192 -5.74 -19.73 -30.79
CA ASN A 192 -6.42 -19.44 -29.53
C ASN A 192 -5.51 -18.64 -28.56
N PRO A 193 -5.11 -17.40 -28.91
CA PRO A 193 -4.21 -16.62 -28.08
C PRO A 193 -4.85 -16.22 -26.74
N THR A 194 -4.02 -16.11 -25.72
CA THR A 194 -4.41 -15.78 -24.34
C THR A 194 -3.50 -14.69 -23.77
N LEU A 195 -3.85 -14.12 -22.61
CA LEU A 195 -2.96 -13.16 -21.91
C LEU A 195 -1.61 -13.81 -21.52
N THR A 196 -1.62 -15.11 -21.18
CA THR A 196 -0.42 -15.90 -20.90
C THR A 196 0.43 -16.21 -22.15
N SER A 197 -0.08 -15.97 -23.37
CA SER A 197 0.74 -16.01 -24.59
C SER A 197 1.78 -14.90 -24.63
N ASP A 198 1.45 -13.70 -24.14
CA ASP A 198 2.44 -12.60 -24.03
C ASP A 198 3.53 -12.92 -22.99
N GLN A 199 3.20 -13.69 -21.94
CA GLN A 199 4.19 -14.16 -20.95
C GLN A 199 5.17 -15.15 -21.59
N TYR A 200 4.69 -16.09 -22.40
CA TYR A 200 5.53 -17.04 -23.12
C TYR A 200 6.44 -16.32 -24.12
N ALA A 201 5.92 -15.36 -24.90
CA ALA A 201 6.72 -14.54 -25.81
C ALA A 201 7.84 -13.79 -25.07
N LEU A 202 7.53 -13.20 -23.91
CA LEU A 202 8.53 -12.56 -23.04
C LEU A 202 9.57 -13.57 -22.52
N ALA A 203 9.18 -14.80 -22.22
CA ALA A 203 10.10 -15.86 -21.80
C ALA A 203 11.02 -16.34 -22.94
N VAL A 204 10.53 -16.39 -24.19
CA VAL A 204 11.35 -16.68 -25.38
C VAL A 204 12.39 -15.57 -25.60
N MET A 205 12.00 -14.30 -25.43
CA MET A 205 12.95 -13.16 -25.50
C MET A 205 14.02 -13.25 -24.41
N VAL A 206 13.63 -13.55 -23.17
CA VAL A 206 14.60 -13.74 -22.06
C VAL A 206 15.52 -14.93 -22.33
N TYR A 207 15.02 -16.05 -22.87
CA TYR A 207 15.84 -17.19 -23.27
C TYR A 207 16.84 -16.80 -24.36
N GLU A 208 16.40 -16.11 -25.41
CA GLU A 208 17.27 -15.61 -26.49
C GLU A 208 18.38 -14.71 -25.96
N TRP A 209 18.05 -13.74 -25.10
CA TRP A 209 19.05 -12.84 -24.54
C TRP A 209 20.06 -13.56 -23.66
N LEU A 210 19.67 -14.64 -22.97
CA LEU A 210 20.57 -15.40 -22.11
C LEU A 210 21.40 -16.45 -22.88
N CYS A 211 20.85 -17.06 -23.92
CA CYS A 211 21.48 -18.17 -24.66
C CYS A 211 22.05 -17.75 -26.03
N GLY A 212 21.80 -16.51 -26.46
CA GLY A 212 22.18 -15.98 -27.78
C GLY A 212 21.30 -16.45 -28.95
N HIS A 213 20.41 -17.44 -28.74
CA HIS A 213 19.53 -17.98 -29.78
C HIS A 213 18.16 -18.39 -29.21
N HIS A 214 17.16 -18.51 -30.08
CA HIS A 214 15.82 -18.96 -29.69
C HIS A 214 15.82 -20.43 -29.23
N PRO A 215 14.81 -20.86 -28.43
CA PRO A 215 14.63 -22.26 -28.04
C PRO A 215 14.43 -23.21 -29.23
N TYR A 216 13.71 -22.74 -30.25
CA TYR A 216 13.35 -23.47 -31.45
C TYR A 216 13.58 -22.57 -32.67
N SER A 217 13.96 -23.15 -33.81
CA SER A 217 14.45 -22.40 -34.98
C SER A 217 13.65 -22.66 -36.27
N ALA A 218 12.52 -23.36 -36.20
CA ALA A 218 11.68 -23.62 -37.36
C ALA A 218 11.10 -22.33 -37.97
N THR A 219 11.20 -22.23 -39.30
CA THR A 219 10.72 -21.09 -40.10
C THR A 219 9.30 -21.25 -40.62
N GLU A 220 8.65 -22.37 -40.34
CA GLU A 220 7.28 -22.70 -40.77
C GLU A 220 6.37 -22.87 -39.55
N ARG A 221 5.12 -22.43 -39.66
CA ARG A 221 4.19 -22.33 -38.52
C ARG A 221 3.82 -23.70 -37.94
N GLU A 222 3.47 -24.68 -38.77
CA GLU A 222 3.17 -26.04 -38.30
C GLU A 222 4.41 -26.71 -37.70
N THR A 223 5.56 -26.56 -38.35
CA THR A 223 6.83 -27.14 -37.89
C THR A 223 7.25 -26.56 -36.54
N LEU A 224 7.16 -25.24 -36.34
CA LEU A 224 7.43 -24.60 -35.05
C LEU A 224 6.49 -25.08 -33.94
N LEU A 225 5.20 -25.24 -34.24
CA LEU A 225 4.23 -25.79 -33.28
C LEU A 225 4.55 -27.25 -32.93
N GLN A 226 4.98 -28.08 -33.88
CA GLN A 226 5.43 -29.45 -33.62
C GLN A 226 6.66 -29.47 -32.70
N GLN A 227 7.66 -28.61 -32.94
CA GLN A 227 8.82 -28.49 -32.06
C GLN A 227 8.41 -28.09 -30.63
N GLN A 228 7.61 -27.04 -30.48
CA GLN A 228 7.14 -26.55 -29.17
C GLN A 228 6.32 -27.57 -28.36
N LEU A 229 5.66 -28.54 -29.01
CA LEU A 229 4.82 -29.54 -28.34
C LEU A 229 5.50 -30.90 -28.10
N HIS A 230 6.53 -31.24 -28.88
CA HIS A 230 7.08 -32.61 -28.92
C HIS A 230 8.61 -32.69 -28.78
N GLU A 231 9.35 -31.61 -29.07
CA GLU A 231 10.80 -31.59 -28.82
C GLU A 231 11.09 -31.09 -27.39
N PRO A 232 12.10 -31.64 -26.70
CA PRO A 232 12.49 -31.16 -25.38
C PRO A 232 13.16 -29.78 -25.49
N LEU A 233 12.75 -28.85 -24.62
CA LEU A 233 13.36 -27.53 -24.49
C LEU A 233 14.88 -27.66 -24.25
N PRO A 234 15.76 -27.08 -25.09
CA PRO A 234 17.21 -27.16 -24.87
C PRO A 234 17.59 -26.44 -23.57
N ALA A 235 18.34 -27.13 -22.70
CA ALA A 235 18.65 -26.66 -21.35
C ALA A 235 19.49 -25.36 -21.38
N PRO A 236 18.98 -24.23 -20.83
CA PRO A 236 19.70 -22.95 -20.83
C PRO A 236 21.14 -23.05 -20.32
N ARG A 237 21.39 -23.83 -19.27
CA ARG A 237 22.73 -23.97 -18.67
C ARG A 237 23.70 -24.81 -19.48
N GLY A 238 23.21 -25.59 -20.44
CA GLY A 238 24.05 -26.26 -21.44
C GLY A 238 24.60 -25.28 -22.50
N LEU A 239 24.03 -24.08 -22.59
CA LEU A 239 24.31 -23.08 -23.62
C LEU A 239 25.01 -21.85 -23.04
N ASN A 240 24.61 -21.41 -21.84
CA ASN A 240 25.28 -20.36 -21.09
C ASN A 240 25.52 -20.78 -19.62
N ASN A 241 26.80 -20.94 -19.26
CA ASN A 241 27.25 -21.33 -17.92
C ASN A 241 27.00 -20.26 -16.84
N ASP A 242 26.78 -18.99 -17.20
CA ASP A 242 26.48 -17.89 -16.26
C ASP A 242 25.05 -17.99 -15.70
N ILE A 243 24.19 -18.84 -16.28
CA ILE A 243 22.84 -19.06 -15.79
C ILE A 243 22.88 -19.95 -14.54
N SER A 244 22.25 -19.48 -13.45
CA SER A 244 22.14 -20.27 -12.21
C SER A 244 21.07 -21.37 -12.33
N PRO A 245 21.18 -22.50 -11.59
CA PRO A 245 20.17 -23.57 -11.63
C PRO A 245 18.76 -23.10 -11.29
N THR A 246 18.63 -22.08 -10.44
CA THR A 246 17.36 -21.45 -10.08
C THR A 246 16.78 -20.64 -11.23
N VAL A 247 17.61 -19.91 -11.99
CA VAL A 247 17.14 -19.14 -13.16
C VAL A 247 16.69 -20.08 -14.27
N GLU A 248 17.43 -21.16 -14.51
CA GLU A 248 17.05 -22.23 -15.45
C GLU A 248 15.66 -22.80 -15.12
N GLN A 249 15.37 -23.13 -13.86
CA GLN A 249 14.06 -23.62 -13.44
C GLN A 249 12.92 -22.63 -13.72
N VAL A 250 13.14 -21.34 -13.47
CA VAL A 250 12.15 -20.29 -13.75
C VAL A 250 11.89 -20.17 -15.25
N LEU A 251 12.93 -20.24 -16.08
CA LEU A 251 12.79 -20.18 -17.55
C LEU A 251 12.06 -21.40 -18.11
N ILE A 252 12.38 -22.61 -17.65
CA ILE A 252 11.70 -23.85 -18.06
C ILE A 252 10.21 -23.77 -17.74
N LYS A 253 9.85 -23.29 -16.53
CA LYS A 253 8.44 -23.07 -16.16
C LYS A 253 7.78 -21.98 -17.01
N ALA A 254 8.48 -20.89 -17.30
CA ALA A 254 7.97 -19.79 -18.12
C ALA A 254 7.74 -20.18 -19.59
N LEU A 255 8.46 -21.20 -20.08
CA LEU A 255 8.38 -21.77 -21.43
C LEU A 255 7.58 -23.08 -21.50
N THR A 256 6.84 -23.44 -20.45
CA THR A 256 6.03 -24.66 -20.45
C THR A 256 4.90 -24.55 -21.49
N PRO A 257 4.64 -25.58 -22.33
CA PRO A 257 3.66 -25.48 -23.41
C PRO A 257 2.23 -25.21 -22.92
N ASP A 258 1.80 -25.82 -21.81
CA ASP A 258 0.48 -25.58 -21.22
C ASP A 258 0.40 -24.17 -20.58
N PRO A 259 -0.52 -23.29 -21.01
CA PRO A 259 -0.75 -21.99 -20.38
C PRO A 259 -1.13 -22.05 -18.88
N ALA A 260 -1.68 -23.16 -18.40
CA ALA A 260 -2.09 -23.33 -17.01
C ALA A 260 -0.93 -23.68 -16.06
N GLU A 261 0.15 -24.29 -16.56
CA GLU A 261 1.35 -24.64 -15.78
C GLU A 261 2.37 -23.49 -15.73
N ARG A 262 2.27 -22.55 -16.69
CA ARG A 262 3.02 -21.29 -16.78
C ARG A 262 2.78 -20.33 -15.61
N PHE A 263 3.46 -19.19 -15.62
CA PHE A 263 3.14 -18.10 -14.70
C PHE A 263 1.90 -17.35 -15.20
N SER A 264 0.84 -17.31 -14.38
CA SER A 264 -0.43 -16.64 -14.73
C SER A 264 -0.33 -15.13 -14.96
N HIS A 265 0.79 -14.52 -14.58
CA HIS A 265 1.04 -13.08 -14.62
C HIS A 265 2.49 -12.81 -15.06
N THR A 266 2.70 -11.88 -15.98
CA THR A 266 4.05 -11.48 -16.45
C THR A 266 4.91 -10.94 -15.32
N HIS A 267 4.30 -10.21 -14.38
CA HIS A 267 4.99 -9.72 -13.18
C HIS A 267 5.48 -10.85 -12.27
N THR A 268 4.73 -11.95 -12.13
CA THR A 268 5.18 -13.12 -11.34
C THR A 268 6.38 -13.79 -11.98
N PHE A 269 6.42 -13.93 -13.31
CA PHE A 269 7.60 -14.44 -14.02
C PHE A 269 8.83 -13.54 -13.75
N ALA A 270 8.71 -12.22 -13.91
CA ALA A 270 9.81 -11.29 -13.66
C ALA A 270 10.28 -11.27 -12.18
N TYR A 271 9.36 -11.47 -11.24
CA TYR A 271 9.65 -11.55 -9.81
C TYR A 271 10.39 -12.86 -9.44
N GLU A 272 9.91 -14.01 -9.93
CA GLU A 272 10.58 -15.29 -9.71
C GLU A 272 11.96 -15.34 -10.39
N TYR A 273 12.12 -14.71 -11.56
CA TYR A 273 13.42 -14.55 -12.21
C TYR A 273 14.39 -13.73 -11.34
N LEU A 274 13.93 -12.64 -10.72
CA LEU A 274 14.73 -11.87 -9.75
C LEU A 274 15.06 -12.69 -8.49
N ARG A 275 14.11 -13.45 -7.92
CA ARG A 275 14.37 -14.35 -6.79
C ARG A 275 15.44 -15.38 -7.12
N ALA A 276 15.38 -15.94 -8.33
CA ALA A 276 16.34 -16.92 -8.81
C ALA A 276 17.76 -16.34 -9.00
N LEU A 277 17.89 -15.09 -9.48
CA LEU A 277 19.17 -14.38 -9.54
C LEU A 277 19.80 -14.17 -8.15
N MET A 278 18.97 -13.86 -7.15
CA MET A 278 19.40 -13.70 -5.76
C MET A 278 19.71 -15.04 -5.07
N GLY A 279 19.67 -16.17 -5.78
CA GLY A 279 20.01 -17.49 -5.25
C GLY A 279 18.90 -18.18 -4.47
N PHE A 280 17.69 -17.62 -4.41
CA PHE A 280 16.55 -18.27 -3.75
C PHE A 280 16.02 -19.42 -4.61
N SER A 281 15.94 -20.62 -4.03
CA SER A 281 15.44 -21.81 -4.73
C SER A 281 13.97 -22.11 -4.42
N GLY A 282 13.18 -22.26 -5.49
CA GLY A 282 11.80 -22.75 -5.45
C GLY A 282 10.70 -21.69 -5.22
N PRO A 283 9.47 -21.96 -5.72
CA PRO A 283 8.28 -21.24 -5.26
C PRO A 283 8.06 -21.51 -3.77
N PRO A 284 7.46 -20.59 -3.00
CA PRO A 284 7.09 -20.88 -1.62
C PRO A 284 6.15 -22.08 -1.60
N THR A 285 6.55 -23.15 -0.92
CA THR A 285 5.74 -24.36 -0.79
C THR A 285 4.51 -24.06 0.05
N ILE A 286 3.42 -23.67 -0.61
CA ILE A 286 2.09 -23.66 0.01
C ILE A 286 1.85 -25.09 0.47
N ALA A 287 1.83 -25.30 1.79
CA ALA A 287 1.42 -26.57 2.37
C ALA A 287 -0.04 -26.82 1.94
N THR A 288 -0.22 -27.67 0.95
CA THR A 288 -1.55 -28.11 0.53
C THR A 288 -2.18 -28.84 1.71
N ALA A 289 -3.30 -28.30 2.20
CA ALA A 289 -4.06 -28.95 3.26
C ALA A 289 -4.39 -30.39 2.81
N PRO A 290 -4.34 -31.38 3.73
CA PRO A 290 -4.71 -32.74 3.39
C PRO A 290 -6.14 -32.76 2.83
N PRO A 291 -6.43 -33.57 1.80
CA PRO A 291 -7.75 -33.61 1.20
C PRO A 291 -8.80 -33.96 2.26
N PRO A 292 -9.99 -33.32 2.24
CA PRO A 292 -11.03 -33.62 3.19
C PRO A 292 -11.45 -35.10 3.08
N PRO A 293 -11.81 -35.75 4.19
CA PRO A 293 -12.18 -37.17 4.18
C PRO A 293 -13.32 -37.40 3.20
N SER A 294 -13.09 -38.31 2.25
CA SER A 294 -14.01 -38.59 1.16
C SER A 294 -15.28 -39.26 1.68
N ILE A 295 -16.39 -38.50 1.68
CA ILE A 295 -17.72 -39.04 1.94
C ILE A 295 -18.04 -40.06 0.83
N SER A 296 -18.03 -41.34 1.17
CA SER A 296 -18.30 -42.44 0.28
C SER A 296 -19.75 -42.39 -0.21
N LYS A 297 -19.95 -41.91 -1.43
CA LYS A 297 -21.21 -42.15 -2.17
C LYS A 297 -21.28 -43.63 -2.53
N THR A 298 -22.06 -44.39 -1.78
CA THR A 298 -22.52 -45.73 -2.19
C THR A 298 -23.23 -45.60 -3.54
N ARG A 299 -22.67 -46.21 -4.58
CA ARG A 299 -23.38 -46.47 -5.84
C ARG A 299 -24.25 -47.71 -5.66
N GLU A 300 -25.45 -47.66 -6.22
CA GLU A 300 -26.23 -48.86 -6.49
C GLU A 300 -25.50 -49.74 -7.52
N GLY A 301 -25.55 -51.04 -7.30
CA GLY A 301 -25.10 -52.10 -8.20
C GLY A 301 -26.10 -53.24 -8.11
N ASP A 302 -26.58 -53.72 -9.26
CA ASP A 302 -27.85 -54.43 -9.38
C ASP A 302 -27.71 -55.96 -9.40
N SER A 303 -28.83 -56.63 -9.11
CA SER A 303 -29.21 -58.02 -9.46
C SER A 303 -28.67 -59.24 -8.68
N LYS A 304 -29.64 -59.99 -8.12
CA LYS A 304 -29.85 -61.47 -8.18
C LYS A 304 -28.81 -62.43 -7.55
N ASP A 305 -29.16 -63.60 -7.00
CA ASP A 305 -30.43 -64.30 -6.72
C ASP A 305 -30.12 -65.31 -5.55
N GLU A 306 -30.99 -66.08 -4.88
CA GLU A 306 -32.39 -66.51 -5.09
C GLU A 306 -33.02 -66.91 -3.70
N LYS A 307 -34.24 -67.48 -3.68
CA LYS A 307 -34.87 -68.30 -2.61
C LYS A 307 -35.23 -67.66 -1.26
N GLY A 308 -36.52 -67.31 -1.13
CA GLY A 308 -37.21 -67.32 0.17
C GLY A 308 -37.94 -68.64 0.44
N ASN A 309 -38.33 -68.87 1.70
CA ASN A 309 -39.57 -69.61 2.00
C ASN A 309 -40.05 -69.34 3.44
N LYS A 310 -41.37 -69.14 3.59
CA LYS A 310 -42.29 -69.46 4.70
C LYS A 310 -41.71 -69.48 6.14
N GLY A 311 -42.30 -68.82 7.12
CA GLY A 311 -43.60 -68.14 7.30
C GLY A 311 -43.70 -67.83 8.82
N ALA A 312 -44.71 -67.26 9.45
CA ALA A 312 -46.07 -66.83 9.18
C ALA A 312 -46.58 -66.24 10.54
N ILE A 313 -47.88 -65.92 10.67
CA ILE A 313 -48.61 -65.86 11.96
C ILE A 313 -48.43 -64.59 12.84
N ASN A 314 -49.45 -63.74 12.73
CA ASN A 314 -50.22 -63.06 13.80
C ASN A 314 -49.76 -61.75 14.52
N ARG A 315 -50.79 -60.90 14.64
CA ARG A 315 -51.20 -60.04 15.79
C ARG A 315 -50.44 -58.73 16.07
N ALA A 316 -51.12 -57.64 15.72
CA ALA A 316 -51.34 -56.47 16.61
C ALA A 316 -52.18 -56.89 17.85
N PRO A 317 -52.43 -56.03 18.88
CA PRO A 317 -52.27 -54.56 18.92
C PRO A 317 -51.78 -54.01 20.30
N THR A 318 -52.09 -52.73 20.60
CA THR A 318 -52.29 -52.13 21.96
C THR A 318 -51.06 -51.99 22.89
N GLU A 319 -50.95 -51.07 23.86
CA GLU A 319 -51.60 -49.77 24.14
C GLU A 319 -50.78 -49.00 25.22
N ASN A 320 -50.93 -47.67 25.24
CA ASN A 320 -51.05 -46.75 26.39
C ASN A 320 -50.07 -46.69 27.61
N ASP A 321 -50.19 -45.51 28.25
CA ASP A 321 -49.90 -45.15 29.65
C ASP A 321 -48.44 -44.90 30.08
N THR A 322 -48.05 -43.68 30.47
CA THR A 322 -48.41 -42.87 31.69
C THR A 322 -47.90 -43.53 32.99
N SER A 323 -47.50 -42.83 34.05
CA SER A 323 -47.07 -41.45 34.32
C SER A 323 -46.44 -41.39 35.74
N LEU A 324 -45.94 -40.22 36.19
CA LEU A 324 -45.48 -39.94 37.58
C LEU A 324 -44.18 -40.69 37.99
N GLY A 325 -43.28 -40.18 38.84
CA GLY A 325 -43.21 -38.90 39.57
C GLY A 325 -42.73 -39.13 41.03
N THR A 326 -42.08 -38.12 41.65
CA THR A 326 -42.00 -37.84 43.12
C THR A 326 -40.60 -37.71 43.79
N ARG A 327 -40.13 -36.44 43.88
CA ARG A 327 -39.58 -35.70 45.06
C ARG A 327 -38.18 -35.92 45.70
N PHE A 328 -37.44 -34.80 45.75
CA PHE A 328 -36.71 -34.12 46.86
C PHE A 328 -35.78 -34.88 47.84
N ILE A 329 -34.60 -34.27 48.14
CA ILE A 329 -34.31 -33.43 49.35
C ILE A 329 -32.89 -32.81 49.23
N ALA A 330 -32.62 -31.68 49.90
CA ALA A 330 -31.28 -31.05 50.08
C ALA A 330 -31.01 -30.79 51.57
N PRO A 331 -29.74 -30.63 52.02
CA PRO A 331 -29.35 -29.33 52.63
C PRO A 331 -27.84 -28.95 52.57
N THR A 332 -27.51 -27.76 53.08
CA THR A 332 -26.16 -27.25 53.49
C THR A 332 -26.05 -27.24 55.04
N PRO A 333 -25.11 -26.56 55.78
CA PRO A 333 -23.81 -25.91 55.49
C PRO A 333 -22.66 -26.23 56.53
N LYS A 334 -21.45 -25.61 56.41
CA LYS A 334 -20.61 -24.95 57.47
C LYS A 334 -19.06 -25.04 57.29
N THR A 335 -18.36 -24.00 57.77
CA THR A 335 -16.89 -23.87 58.03
C THR A 335 -16.50 -24.53 59.38
N PRO A 336 -15.21 -24.86 59.65
CA PRO A 336 -14.28 -23.88 60.29
C PRO A 336 -12.74 -24.09 60.04
N LEU A 337 -11.92 -23.18 60.60
CA LEU A 337 -10.47 -23.33 60.92
C LEU A 337 -10.29 -23.79 62.39
N PRO A 338 -9.16 -24.42 62.80
CA PRO A 338 -8.17 -23.67 63.60
C PRO A 338 -6.68 -24.13 63.49
N SER A 339 -5.83 -23.46 64.28
CA SER A 339 -4.36 -23.49 64.42
C SER A 339 -3.77 -24.46 65.47
N SER A 340 -2.45 -24.78 65.40
CA SER A 340 -1.49 -24.71 66.55
C SER A 340 -0.06 -25.25 66.24
N HIS A 341 0.99 -24.46 66.57
CA HIS A 341 2.15 -24.73 67.49
C HIS A 341 2.93 -26.09 67.47
N ASP A 342 4.24 -26.20 67.78
CA ASP A 342 5.36 -25.25 68.03
C ASP A 342 6.75 -25.96 68.00
N ASP A 343 7.84 -25.22 68.29
CA ASP A 343 9.16 -25.66 68.83
C ASP A 343 10.17 -26.43 67.91
N THR A 344 11.50 -26.26 67.96
CA THR A 344 12.46 -25.38 68.70
C THR A 344 13.73 -25.19 67.81
N ASP A 345 14.25 -23.98 67.59
CA ASP A 345 15.33 -23.25 68.30
C ASP A 345 16.79 -23.78 68.16
N VAL A 346 17.70 -22.87 67.79
CA VAL A 346 19.05 -22.57 68.36
C VAL A 346 19.83 -21.64 67.40
N GLY A 347 20.37 -20.51 67.89
CA GLY A 347 21.71 -20.04 67.43
C GLY A 347 21.92 -18.63 66.81
N ALA A 348 21.83 -17.57 67.61
CA ALA A 348 22.75 -16.40 67.64
C ALA A 348 23.13 -15.57 66.37
N ARG A 349 22.33 -14.52 66.11
CA ARG A 349 22.71 -13.06 65.98
C ARG A 349 24.12 -12.58 65.50
N PHE A 350 24.03 -11.63 64.54
CA PHE A 350 24.60 -10.24 64.48
C PHE A 350 25.74 -9.85 63.46
N ILE A 351 25.38 -8.83 62.66
CA ILE A 351 26.20 -7.71 62.09
C ILE A 351 27.05 -7.96 60.82
N ALA A 352 26.95 -7.01 59.88
CA ALA A 352 27.71 -6.83 58.62
C ALA A 352 29.12 -6.19 58.90
N PRO A 353 30.00 -5.75 57.96
CA PRO A 353 29.82 -5.54 56.51
C PRO A 353 31.07 -5.83 55.62
N SER A 354 31.07 -5.25 54.41
CA SER A 354 32.23 -4.70 53.65
C SER A 354 33.10 -5.59 52.75
N SER A 355 33.67 -4.89 51.77
CA SER A 355 34.43 -5.36 50.59
C SER A 355 35.87 -5.78 50.89
N PRO A 356 36.59 -6.31 49.87
CA PRO A 356 38.02 -6.03 49.75
C PRO A 356 38.46 -5.58 48.35
N THR A 357 39.25 -4.50 48.31
CA THR A 357 40.29 -4.27 47.30
C THR A 357 41.56 -5.07 47.67
N PRO A 358 42.49 -5.23 46.72
CA PRO A 358 43.90 -5.07 47.09
C PRO A 358 44.76 -4.30 46.06
N SER A 359 45.89 -3.79 46.55
CA SER A 359 47.01 -3.09 45.88
C SER A 359 48.23 -3.17 46.83
N PRO A 360 49.44 -2.63 46.54
CA PRO A 360 50.24 -2.50 45.30
C PRO A 360 51.74 -2.93 45.46
N SER A 361 52.56 -2.83 44.39
CA SER A 361 54.05 -2.69 44.44
C SER A 361 54.62 -2.35 43.04
N ASN A 362 55.25 -1.19 42.78
CA ASN A 362 56.69 -0.83 42.91
C ASN A 362 57.63 -1.53 41.88
N VAL A 363 58.65 -0.93 41.23
CA VAL A 363 59.28 0.43 41.24
C VAL A 363 60.28 0.58 40.05
N LYS A 364 60.83 1.80 39.78
CA LYS A 364 62.00 2.18 38.91
C LYS A 364 61.81 2.37 37.38
N ASP A 365 62.55 3.25 36.68
CA ASP A 365 63.11 4.63 36.93
C ASP A 365 63.76 5.16 35.61
N ASP A 366 64.14 6.46 35.61
CA ASP A 366 65.14 7.19 34.77
C ASP A 366 64.85 7.67 33.30
N ASP A 367 64.77 9.02 33.21
CA ASP A 367 65.57 9.98 32.39
C ASP A 367 65.26 10.47 30.93
N GLU A 368 64.97 11.79 30.90
CA GLU A 368 65.53 12.92 30.12
C GLU A 368 65.15 13.35 28.65
N GLU A 369 65.03 14.70 28.57
CA GLU A 369 65.26 15.69 27.49
C GLU A 369 64.31 15.96 26.27
N THR A 370 63.58 17.09 26.40
CA THR A 370 63.42 18.24 25.46
C THR A 370 63.27 18.07 23.93
N SER A 371 62.14 18.52 23.37
CA SER A 371 62.00 19.85 22.67
C SER A 371 60.82 19.94 21.66
N THR A 372 60.17 21.11 21.66
CA THR A 372 59.38 21.78 20.61
C THR A 372 58.86 21.03 19.36
N THR A 373 57.53 21.03 19.17
CA THR A 373 56.81 21.88 18.17
C THR A 373 55.29 21.79 18.36
N ARG A 374 54.54 22.78 17.83
CA ARG A 374 53.06 22.83 17.85
C ARG A 374 52.52 22.30 16.52
N GLU A 375 51.55 21.39 16.53
CA GLU A 375 50.63 21.16 15.41
C GLU A 375 49.37 20.39 15.87
N ASP A 376 48.28 20.57 15.11
CA ASP A 376 46.87 20.26 15.42
C ASP A 376 46.53 18.98 16.23
N ASP A 377 45.86 19.16 17.36
CA ASP A 377 45.27 18.09 18.14
C ASP A 377 43.84 17.75 17.66
N ARG A 378 43.74 17.05 16.52
CA ARG A 378 42.53 16.26 16.21
C ARG A 378 42.54 15.01 17.10
N PRO A 379 41.43 14.64 17.76
CA PRO A 379 41.41 13.47 18.63
C PRO A 379 41.72 12.20 17.83
N LYS A 380 42.91 11.63 18.05
CA LYS A 380 43.33 10.35 17.46
C LYS A 380 42.43 9.23 17.99
N VAL A 381 41.40 8.90 17.22
CA VAL A 381 40.59 7.69 17.42
C VAL A 381 41.55 6.50 17.52
N LYS A 382 41.50 5.78 18.65
CA LYS A 382 42.33 4.58 18.86
C LYS A 382 42.06 3.59 17.73
N ARG A 383 43.07 3.32 16.90
CA ARG A 383 43.07 2.15 16.01
C ARG A 383 42.93 0.90 16.88
N PHE A 384 41.73 0.31 16.90
CA PHE A 384 41.51 -0.99 17.51
C PHE A 384 42.39 -2.02 16.79
N SER A 385 43.06 -2.89 17.55
CA SER A 385 44.02 -3.83 16.99
C SER A 385 43.33 -4.84 16.05
N THR A 386 44.04 -5.25 15.00
CA THR A 386 43.56 -6.15 13.93
C THR A 386 43.24 -7.59 14.36
N GLY A 387 43.37 -7.92 15.66
CA GLY A 387 42.98 -9.23 16.21
C GLY A 387 41.48 -9.44 16.44
N SER A 388 40.63 -8.43 16.24
CA SER A 388 39.19 -8.48 16.59
C SER A 388 38.26 -9.02 15.48
N ILE A 389 38.77 -9.23 14.27
CA ILE A 389 37.95 -9.40 13.05
C ILE A 389 37.14 -10.71 13.08
N THR A 390 37.74 -11.83 13.52
CA THR A 390 37.04 -13.13 13.67
C THR A 390 36.03 -13.15 14.82
N ASN A 391 36.09 -12.16 15.72
CA ASN A 391 35.19 -12.06 16.87
C ASN A 391 33.90 -11.29 16.55
N LEU A 392 33.88 -10.43 15.53
CA LEU A 392 32.68 -9.66 15.15
C LEU A 392 31.50 -10.58 14.78
N HIS A 393 31.74 -11.53 13.86
CA HIS A 393 30.73 -12.53 13.48
C HIS A 393 30.22 -13.32 14.70
N LYS A 394 31.09 -13.67 15.65
CA LYS A 394 30.71 -14.35 16.90
C LYS A 394 29.91 -13.44 17.84
N ILE A 395 30.32 -12.18 18.04
CA ILE A 395 29.64 -11.23 18.94
C ILE A 395 28.24 -10.92 18.40
N VAL A 396 28.11 -10.55 17.13
CA VAL A 396 26.81 -10.27 16.49
C VAL A 396 25.89 -11.49 16.57
N THR A 397 26.40 -12.69 16.27
CA THR A 397 25.62 -13.92 16.39
C THR A 397 25.29 -14.27 17.84
N THR A 398 26.12 -13.92 18.82
CA THR A 398 25.87 -14.26 20.25
C THR A 398 24.93 -13.25 20.92
N ASP A 399 24.97 -11.97 20.53
CA ASP A 399 24.07 -10.92 21.04
C ASP A 399 22.62 -11.07 20.56
N LEU A 400 22.43 -11.63 19.35
CA LEU A 400 21.15 -11.95 18.70
C LEU A 400 20.63 -13.37 19.02
N ARG A 401 21.34 -14.14 19.85
CA ARG A 401 20.95 -15.50 20.26
C ARG A 401 20.29 -15.53 21.64
N GLN A 402 19.60 -16.62 21.97
CA GLN A 402 19.05 -16.87 23.31
C GLN A 402 20.20 -16.84 24.33
N GLY A 403 20.07 -15.96 25.34
CA GLY A 403 21.13 -15.66 26.31
C GLY A 403 22.04 -14.48 25.93
N GLY A 404 21.85 -13.88 24.75
CA GLY A 404 22.55 -12.68 24.27
C GLY A 404 22.12 -11.38 24.95
N ILE A 405 22.77 -10.26 24.58
CA ILE A 405 22.49 -8.94 25.18
C ILE A 405 21.04 -8.48 24.97
N LEU A 406 20.43 -8.79 23.81
CA LEU A 406 19.04 -8.43 23.55
C LEU A 406 18.08 -9.26 24.41
N SER A 407 18.26 -10.58 24.49
CA SER A 407 17.40 -11.44 25.34
C SER A 407 17.54 -11.17 26.83
N LYS A 408 18.62 -10.53 27.27
CA LYS A 408 18.84 -10.10 28.66
C LYS A 408 18.23 -8.73 28.99
N ARG A 409 17.89 -7.92 28.00
CA ARG A 409 17.30 -6.57 28.18
C ARG A 409 15.84 -6.47 27.72
N LEU A 410 15.42 -7.35 26.81
CA LEU A 410 14.06 -7.48 26.30
C LEU A 410 13.52 -8.85 26.74
N GLY A 411 12.65 -8.87 27.74
CA GLY A 411 12.03 -10.10 28.21
C GLY A 411 11.13 -10.69 27.13
N GLY A 412 11.33 -11.95 26.77
CA GLY A 412 10.56 -12.65 25.72
C GLY A 412 11.19 -12.62 24.31
N TYR A 413 12.42 -12.12 24.14
CA TYR A 413 13.13 -12.16 22.85
C TYR A 413 13.46 -13.60 22.41
N GLU A 414 13.01 -13.97 21.21
CA GLU A 414 13.37 -15.22 20.52
C GLU A 414 14.26 -15.00 19.30
N GLU A 415 15.07 -16.01 18.97
CA GLU A 415 15.97 -15.99 17.82
C GLU A 415 15.20 -16.01 16.50
N ARG A 416 15.57 -15.16 15.54
CA ARG A 416 14.94 -15.12 14.22
C ARG A 416 15.97 -15.34 13.12
N THR A 417 15.85 -16.46 12.42
CA THR A 417 16.84 -16.95 11.44
C THR A 417 17.18 -15.89 10.40
N ALA A 418 16.19 -15.24 9.78
CA ALA A 418 16.40 -14.19 8.79
C ALA A 418 17.11 -12.93 9.34
N GLN A 419 16.90 -12.57 10.62
CA GLN A 419 17.64 -11.48 11.26
C GLN A 419 19.08 -11.88 11.56
N ILE A 420 19.31 -13.14 11.95
CA ILE A 420 20.65 -13.70 12.17
C ILE A 420 21.41 -13.87 10.84
N GLU A 421 20.73 -14.24 9.76
CA GLU A 421 21.30 -14.36 8.41
C GLU A 421 21.63 -12.98 7.84
N MET A 422 20.73 -12.01 7.91
CA MET A 422 21.01 -10.62 7.52
C MET A 422 22.16 -10.04 8.36
N ALA A 423 22.17 -10.27 9.68
CA ALA A 423 23.27 -9.84 10.54
C ALA A 423 24.59 -10.57 10.25
N ARG A 424 24.53 -11.84 9.85
CA ARG A 424 25.68 -12.64 9.38
C ARG A 424 26.21 -12.09 8.06
N GLU A 425 25.36 -11.73 7.11
CA GLU A 425 25.74 -11.17 5.82
C GLU A 425 26.31 -9.76 5.94
N VAL A 426 25.70 -8.89 6.77
CA VAL A 426 26.31 -7.60 7.17
C VAL A 426 27.68 -7.85 7.80
N ALA A 427 27.79 -8.75 8.78
CA ALA A 427 29.05 -9.05 9.44
C ALA A 427 30.09 -9.66 8.49
N ARG A 428 29.67 -10.48 7.52
CA ARG A 428 30.52 -11.13 6.52
C ARG A 428 31.07 -10.10 5.54
N ALA A 429 30.21 -9.30 4.91
CA ALA A 429 30.60 -8.22 4.01
C ALA A 429 31.58 -7.24 4.67
N LEU A 430 31.32 -6.87 5.93
CA LEU A 430 32.23 -6.05 6.73
C LEU A 430 33.54 -6.77 7.09
N THR A 431 33.51 -8.08 7.34
CA THR A 431 34.70 -8.89 7.70
C THR A 431 35.60 -9.14 6.49
N GLU A 432 35.01 -9.34 5.31
CA GLU A 432 35.66 -9.66 4.04
C GLU A 432 36.02 -8.40 3.22
N GLU A 433 35.67 -7.21 3.71
CA GLU A 433 35.86 -5.90 3.06
C GLU A 433 35.21 -5.80 1.67
N GLN A 434 34.06 -6.45 1.51
CA GLN A 434 33.28 -6.46 0.27
C GLN A 434 32.01 -5.59 0.37
N HIS A 435 31.57 -5.04 -0.76
CA HIS A 435 30.30 -4.34 -0.84
C HIS A 435 29.14 -5.35 -0.87
N ALA A 436 28.18 -5.21 0.05
CA ALA A 436 26.92 -5.96 0.03
C ALA A 436 25.73 -5.01 -0.15
N ILE A 437 24.82 -5.38 -1.06
CA ILE A 437 23.52 -4.74 -1.22
C ILE A 437 22.52 -5.60 -0.44
N ILE A 438 21.94 -5.03 0.61
CA ILE A 438 21.12 -5.75 1.58
C ILE A 438 19.74 -5.09 1.65
N GLU A 439 18.71 -5.81 1.19
CA GLU A 439 17.33 -5.37 1.30
C GLU A 439 16.74 -5.84 2.64
N ALA A 440 16.30 -4.88 3.45
CA ALA A 440 15.78 -5.14 4.79
C ALA A 440 14.25 -5.38 4.78
N SER A 441 13.82 -6.61 5.02
CA SER A 441 12.40 -6.97 5.10
C SER A 441 11.73 -6.46 6.40
N THR A 442 10.57 -5.78 6.31
CA THR A 442 9.82 -5.15 7.42
C THR A 442 9.14 -6.14 8.39
N GLY A 443 9.89 -7.09 8.97
CA GLY A 443 9.31 -8.43 9.24
C GLY A 443 9.00 -8.88 10.67
N THR A 444 9.02 -8.05 11.72
CA THR A 444 8.86 -8.60 13.10
C THR A 444 8.08 -7.72 14.07
N GLY A 445 7.03 -8.29 14.69
CA GLY A 445 6.40 -7.80 15.92
C GLY A 445 5.08 -7.04 15.76
N LYS A 446 4.28 -7.29 14.71
CA LYS A 446 2.99 -6.59 14.49
C LYS A 446 1.90 -7.48 13.94
N ALA A 447 1.81 -8.69 14.46
CA ALA A 447 1.00 -9.70 13.85
C ALA A 447 -0.47 -9.59 14.30
N LEU A 448 -1.40 -9.79 13.36
CA LEU A 448 -2.83 -9.99 13.67
C LEU A 448 -3.16 -11.48 13.50
N ASP A 449 -4.17 -11.95 14.22
CA ASP A 449 -4.75 -13.30 14.04
C ASP A 449 -4.98 -13.58 12.55
N VAL A 450 -4.51 -14.73 12.05
CA VAL A 450 -4.64 -15.12 10.63
C VAL A 450 -6.10 -15.12 10.15
N ASP A 451 -7.06 -15.37 11.03
CA ASP A 451 -8.49 -15.34 10.70
C ASP A 451 -9.09 -13.92 10.64
N THR A 452 -8.31 -12.88 10.97
CA THR A 452 -8.75 -11.48 10.91
C THR A 452 -9.19 -11.13 9.49
N PRO A 453 -10.45 -10.69 9.28
CA PRO A 453 -10.93 -10.32 7.95
C PRO A 453 -10.40 -8.93 7.57
N ILE A 454 -9.70 -8.85 6.44
CA ILE A 454 -9.13 -7.62 5.87
C ILE A 454 -9.97 -7.18 4.68
N PRO A 455 -10.40 -5.90 4.60
CA PRO A 455 -11.19 -5.40 3.49
C PRO A 455 -10.29 -5.16 2.27
N THR A 456 -10.70 -5.68 1.11
CA THR A 456 -10.01 -5.51 -0.18
C THR A 456 -10.99 -4.93 -1.22
N PRO A 457 -10.52 -4.33 -2.33
CA PRO A 457 -11.39 -3.90 -3.42
C PRO A 457 -12.28 -5.01 -4.00
N ALA A 458 -11.86 -6.28 -3.90
CA ALA A 458 -12.62 -7.44 -4.39
C ALA A 458 -13.60 -8.03 -3.35
N GLY A 459 -13.47 -7.70 -2.06
CA GLY A 459 -14.34 -8.25 -1.01
C GLY A 459 -13.68 -8.29 0.37
N TRP A 460 -13.74 -9.45 1.03
CA TRP A 460 -12.99 -9.76 2.25
C TRP A 460 -11.96 -10.83 1.93
N LYS A 461 -10.76 -10.71 2.51
CA LYS A 461 -9.72 -11.74 2.49
C LYS A 461 -9.22 -11.94 3.94
N ARG A 462 -8.91 -13.17 4.35
CA ARG A 462 -8.31 -13.36 5.69
C ARG A 462 -6.88 -12.83 5.69
N MET A 463 -6.41 -12.36 6.85
CA MET A 463 -5.02 -11.95 7.05
C MET A 463 -4.04 -13.05 6.65
N GLY A 464 -4.35 -14.30 7.01
CA GLY A 464 -3.59 -15.49 6.63
C GLY A 464 -3.56 -15.78 5.12
N ASP A 465 -4.53 -15.31 4.34
CA ASP A 465 -4.63 -15.57 2.90
C ASP A 465 -3.90 -14.52 2.03
N LEU A 466 -3.50 -13.37 2.61
CA LEU A 466 -2.92 -12.25 1.87
C LEU A 466 -1.56 -12.59 1.24
N VAL A 467 -1.28 -12.03 0.08
CA VAL A 467 -0.01 -12.19 -0.66
C VAL A 467 0.47 -10.84 -1.18
N ALA A 468 1.78 -10.75 -1.46
CA ALA A 468 2.33 -9.56 -2.13
C ALA A 468 1.62 -9.34 -3.48
N GLY A 469 1.23 -8.09 -3.75
CA GLY A 469 0.42 -7.70 -4.91
C GLY A 469 -1.09 -7.59 -4.64
N ASP A 470 -1.62 -8.12 -3.52
CA ASP A 470 -3.00 -7.84 -3.11
C ASP A 470 -3.21 -6.34 -2.82
N TYR A 471 -4.47 -5.88 -2.87
CA TYR A 471 -4.85 -4.54 -2.45
C TYR A 471 -5.71 -4.57 -1.18
N VAL A 472 -5.35 -3.74 -0.20
CA VAL A 472 -6.10 -3.46 1.03
C VAL A 472 -6.41 -1.96 1.09
N PHE A 473 -6.99 -1.44 2.17
CA PHE A 473 -7.29 -0.01 2.32
C PHE A 473 -6.44 0.66 3.43
N ASP A 474 -6.05 1.92 3.20
CA ASP A 474 -5.40 2.79 4.21
C ASP A 474 -6.42 3.43 5.18
N GLU A 475 -5.96 4.22 6.16
CA GLU A 475 -6.85 4.88 7.14
C GLU A 475 -7.81 5.92 6.54
N LYS A 476 -7.52 6.40 5.32
CA LYS A 476 -8.34 7.34 4.55
C LYS A 476 -9.25 6.63 3.54
N GLY A 477 -9.21 5.29 3.51
CA GLY A 477 -10.01 4.45 2.62
C GLY A 477 -9.46 4.32 1.20
N TYR A 478 -8.25 4.76 0.88
CA TYR A 478 -7.65 4.55 -0.44
C TYR A 478 -7.11 3.12 -0.59
N PRO A 479 -7.26 2.48 -1.76
CA PRO A 479 -6.57 1.22 -2.06
C PRO A 479 -5.05 1.40 -2.00
N THR A 480 -4.39 0.60 -1.16
CA THR A 480 -2.93 0.49 -1.04
C THR A 480 -2.54 -0.97 -1.27
N ARG A 481 -1.39 -1.20 -1.89
CA ARG A 481 -0.94 -2.53 -2.27
C ARG A 481 -0.10 -3.14 -1.15
N VAL A 482 -0.33 -4.42 -0.90
CA VAL A 482 0.51 -5.26 -0.05
C VAL A 482 1.83 -5.49 -0.76
N THR A 483 2.92 -4.92 -0.24
CA THR A 483 4.26 -5.08 -0.82
C THR A 483 4.92 -6.39 -0.37
N VAL A 484 4.64 -6.82 0.86
CA VAL A 484 5.16 -8.06 1.46
C VAL A 484 4.07 -8.68 2.34
N ALA A 485 3.96 -10.00 2.33
CA ALA A 485 3.14 -10.74 3.29
C ALA A 485 4.04 -11.81 3.94
N PHE A 486 4.32 -11.66 5.23
CA PHE A 486 5.30 -12.48 5.97
C PHE A 486 4.79 -13.89 6.22
N ASP A 487 5.61 -14.80 6.73
CA ASP A 487 5.14 -16.13 7.13
C ASP A 487 4.20 -16.06 8.34
N ILE A 488 3.43 -17.12 8.56
CA ILE A 488 2.58 -17.26 9.74
C ILE A 488 3.47 -17.57 10.94
N MET A 489 3.38 -16.75 11.97
CA MET A 489 4.06 -16.93 13.24
C MET A 489 3.15 -17.69 14.22
N HIS A 490 3.77 -18.55 15.01
CA HIS A 490 3.13 -19.36 16.05
C HIS A 490 3.75 -19.00 17.41
N ASP A 491 3.14 -19.46 18.52
CA ASP A 491 3.69 -19.35 19.87
C ASP A 491 3.91 -17.91 20.43
N HIS A 492 3.42 -16.88 19.72
CA HIS A 492 3.36 -15.49 20.18
C HIS A 492 2.31 -15.26 21.29
N LYS A 493 2.62 -14.37 22.25
CA LYS A 493 1.66 -13.87 23.24
C LYS A 493 0.60 -13.01 22.56
N CYS A 494 -0.67 -13.38 22.71
CA CYS A 494 -1.80 -12.74 22.01
C CYS A 494 -2.74 -12.01 22.97
N TYR A 495 -3.35 -10.95 22.49
CA TYR A 495 -4.33 -10.15 23.22
C TYR A 495 -5.57 -9.87 22.37
N GLU A 496 -6.76 -10.00 22.95
CA GLU A 496 -7.99 -9.44 22.41
C GLU A 496 -8.16 -7.98 22.88
N VAL A 497 -8.17 -7.05 21.93
CA VAL A 497 -8.45 -5.63 22.16
C VAL A 497 -9.94 -5.38 21.89
N LEU A 498 -10.68 -4.96 22.91
CA LEU A 498 -12.11 -4.66 22.81
C LEU A 498 -12.36 -3.15 22.74
N PHE A 499 -13.24 -2.74 21.83
CA PHE A 499 -13.57 -1.34 21.54
C PHE A 499 -14.99 -0.96 22.00
N SER A 500 -15.19 0.33 22.28
CA SER A 500 -16.44 0.91 22.80
C SER A 500 -17.70 0.72 21.94
N ASP A 501 -17.53 0.37 20.68
CA ASP A 501 -18.59 0.04 19.71
C ASP A 501 -18.97 -1.46 19.72
N GLY A 502 -18.29 -2.28 20.52
CA GLY A 502 -18.51 -3.72 20.63
C GLY A 502 -17.74 -4.56 19.63
N SER A 503 -16.82 -3.96 18.87
CA SER A 503 -15.88 -4.71 18.03
C SER A 503 -14.64 -5.13 18.82
N SER A 504 -13.96 -6.17 18.35
CA SER A 504 -12.66 -6.60 18.85
C SER A 504 -11.71 -7.00 17.73
N LEU A 505 -10.41 -7.03 18.04
CA LEU A 505 -9.34 -7.57 17.21
C LEU A 505 -8.39 -8.37 18.10
N ILE A 506 -7.82 -9.45 17.56
CA ILE A 506 -6.77 -10.22 18.23
C ILE A 506 -5.45 -9.91 17.54
N ALA A 507 -4.50 -9.45 18.35
CA ALA A 507 -3.17 -9.01 17.93
C ALA A 507 -2.10 -9.61 18.84
N ASP A 508 -0.85 -9.69 18.37
CA ASP A 508 0.26 -10.02 19.25
C ASP A 508 0.59 -8.88 20.23
N ALA A 509 1.35 -9.21 21.27
CA ALA A 509 1.77 -8.28 22.32
C ALA A 509 2.52 -7.05 21.78
N GLU A 510 3.34 -7.25 20.74
CA GLU A 510 4.18 -6.23 20.12
C GLU A 510 3.39 -5.32 19.14
N HIS A 511 2.21 -5.74 18.64
CA HIS A 511 1.43 -5.00 17.65
C HIS A 511 1.15 -3.55 18.04
N GLU A 512 1.57 -2.62 17.18
CA GLU A 512 1.47 -1.19 17.44
C GLU A 512 0.15 -0.60 16.94
N TRP A 513 -0.42 0.28 17.77
CA TRP A 513 -1.65 1.00 17.51
C TRP A 513 -1.43 2.51 17.49
N ALA A 514 -2.04 3.21 16.52
CA ALA A 514 -2.12 4.66 16.50
C ALA A 514 -3.15 5.18 17.53
N SER A 515 -2.73 5.27 18.79
CA SER A 515 -3.58 5.55 19.96
C SER A 515 -3.59 7.02 20.36
N TYR A 516 -4.78 7.62 20.39
CA TYR A 516 -5.04 8.90 21.06
C TYR A 516 -5.30 8.65 22.54
N THR A 517 -4.45 9.16 23.42
CA THR A 517 -4.56 9.01 24.89
C THR A 517 -5.66 9.91 25.49
N ALA A 518 -5.93 9.78 26.79
CA ALA A 518 -6.86 10.69 27.48
C ALA A 518 -6.38 12.15 27.41
N LEU A 519 -5.06 12.37 27.56
CA LEU A 519 -4.42 13.68 27.49
C LEU A 519 -4.55 14.31 26.09
N ASP A 520 -4.39 13.51 25.03
CA ASP A 520 -4.53 13.98 23.64
C ASP A 520 -5.96 14.46 23.34
N ARG A 521 -6.97 13.87 24.01
CA ARG A 521 -8.39 14.15 23.76
C ARG A 521 -9.00 15.25 24.63
N GLU A 522 -8.40 15.63 25.76
CA GLU A 522 -8.90 16.73 26.60
C GLU A 522 -8.80 18.11 25.92
N TRP A 523 -8.16 18.19 24.75
CA TRP A 523 -7.86 19.44 24.09
C TRP A 523 -9.06 20.27 23.59
N HIS A 524 -10.18 19.61 23.30
CA HIS A 524 -11.36 20.24 22.68
C HIS A 524 -12.10 21.27 23.56
N LYS A 525 -11.80 21.37 24.86
CA LYS A 525 -12.50 22.28 25.79
C LYS A 525 -12.02 23.74 25.78
N ARG A 526 -11.05 24.12 24.95
CA ARG A 526 -10.46 25.48 24.94
C ARG A 526 -11.03 26.35 23.81
N PRO A 527 -11.48 27.60 24.09
CA PRO A 527 -12.02 28.46 23.05
C PRO A 527 -10.96 28.84 22.02
N ARG A 528 -11.27 28.62 20.74
CA ARG A 528 -10.43 29.00 19.61
C ARG A 528 -10.46 30.52 19.40
N SER A 529 -9.49 31.24 19.96
CA SER A 529 -9.26 32.65 19.58
C SER A 529 -8.51 32.72 18.24
N ASN A 530 -8.80 33.74 17.44
CA ASN A 530 -8.20 33.94 16.10
C ASN A 530 -6.68 34.24 16.10
N ILE A 531 -6.02 34.16 17.26
CA ILE A 531 -4.61 34.50 17.49
C ILE A 531 -3.66 33.44 16.91
N TYR A 532 -4.11 32.18 16.80
CA TYR A 532 -3.24 31.06 16.42
C TYR A 532 -2.80 31.02 14.95
N ARG A 533 -3.39 31.85 14.06
CA ARG A 533 -3.07 31.84 12.62
C ARG A 533 -1.70 32.44 12.28
N ALA A 534 -0.97 32.99 13.26
CA ALA A 534 0.31 33.68 13.10
C ALA A 534 1.46 33.09 13.94
N LYS A 535 1.32 31.90 14.55
CA LYS A 535 2.44 31.21 15.21
C LYS A 535 3.23 30.41 14.17
N ASN A 536 4.52 30.72 13.98
CA ASN A 536 5.45 29.82 13.29
C ASN A 536 5.53 28.48 14.05
N PHE A 537 5.71 27.38 13.33
CA PHE A 537 5.76 26.03 13.90
C PHE A 537 7.10 25.81 14.65
N VAL A 538 7.03 25.40 15.92
CA VAL A 538 8.19 25.02 16.74
C VAL A 538 8.42 23.52 16.58
N THR A 539 9.66 23.11 16.31
CA THR A 539 10.02 21.67 16.26
C THR A 539 10.69 21.25 17.57
N LEU A 540 10.78 19.93 17.81
CA LEU A 540 11.58 19.42 18.92
C LEU A 540 13.07 19.72 18.70
N ASP A 541 13.53 19.65 17.45
CA ASP A 541 14.91 19.95 17.06
C ASP A 541 15.29 21.40 17.35
N GLN A 542 14.36 22.36 17.16
CA GLN A 542 14.57 23.76 17.54
C GLN A 542 14.75 23.95 19.06
N LEU A 543 14.08 23.14 19.90
CA LEU A 543 14.31 23.18 21.35
C LEU A 543 15.63 22.54 21.75
N LEU A 544 16.00 21.41 21.13
CA LEU A 544 17.26 20.73 21.39
C LEU A 544 18.47 21.57 20.94
N LEU A 545 18.38 22.22 19.77
CA LEU A 545 19.35 23.21 19.30
C LEU A 545 19.47 24.37 20.30
N LEU A 546 18.33 24.90 20.77
CA LEU A 546 18.32 25.97 21.77
C LEU A 546 18.91 25.52 23.12
N GLU A 547 18.73 24.27 23.53
CA GLU A 547 19.39 23.70 24.73
C GLU A 547 20.90 23.58 24.56
N GLN A 548 21.39 23.15 23.39
CA GLN A 548 22.82 23.12 23.07
C GLN A 548 23.41 24.54 23.06
N ILE A 549 22.73 25.50 22.45
CA ILE A 549 23.13 26.91 22.45
C ILE A 549 23.19 27.47 23.88
N ILE A 550 22.20 27.18 24.73
CA ILE A 550 22.19 27.57 26.15
C ILE A 550 23.38 26.93 26.89
N ALA A 551 23.67 25.65 26.66
CA ALA A 551 24.79 24.94 27.26
C ALA A 551 26.17 25.48 26.82
N LEU A 552 26.27 26.01 25.60
CA LEU A 552 27.48 26.63 25.03
C LEU A 552 27.59 28.14 25.35
N SER A 553 26.58 28.74 25.99
CA SER A 553 26.55 30.19 26.27
C SER A 553 27.31 30.56 27.55
N SER A 554 28.25 31.51 27.45
CA SER A 554 28.86 32.14 28.63
C SER A 554 27.88 33.10 29.34
N LYS A 555 28.09 33.34 30.63
CA LYS A 555 27.24 34.24 31.44
C LYS A 555 27.40 35.73 31.08
N ASP A 556 28.54 36.12 30.51
CA ASP A 556 28.89 37.52 30.25
C ASP A 556 28.42 38.03 28.88
N ASN A 557 27.92 37.14 28.01
CA ASN A 557 27.40 37.53 26.71
C ASN A 557 26.03 38.22 26.81
N VAL A 558 25.75 39.13 25.87
CA VAL A 558 24.47 39.84 25.75
C VAL A 558 24.00 39.90 24.30
N LEU A 559 22.70 39.72 24.07
CA LEU A 559 22.06 39.83 22.75
C LEU A 559 20.77 40.66 22.78
N SER A 560 20.39 41.19 21.64
CA SER A 560 19.12 41.83 21.38
C SER A 560 18.05 40.81 20.96
N VAL A 561 16.79 41.26 20.96
CA VAL A 561 15.65 40.44 20.48
C VAL A 561 15.79 40.04 19.01
N THR A 562 16.44 40.86 18.18
CA THR A 562 16.63 40.56 16.75
C THR A 562 17.63 39.43 16.57
N GLU A 563 18.81 39.57 17.19
CA GLU A 563 19.86 38.54 17.20
C GLU A 563 19.32 37.22 17.79
N ALA A 564 18.52 37.27 18.86
CA ALA A 564 17.85 36.10 19.43
C ALA A 564 16.83 35.43 18.49
N VAL A 565 16.14 36.21 17.65
CA VAL A 565 15.19 35.69 16.65
C VAL A 565 15.92 35.00 15.50
N GLU A 566 17.01 35.61 15.02
CA GLU A 566 17.84 35.05 13.95
C GLU A 566 18.52 33.76 14.40
N LEU A 567 19.13 33.76 15.59
CA LEU A 567 19.83 32.63 16.20
C LEU A 567 18.91 31.43 16.53
N ILE A 568 17.61 31.65 16.66
CA ILE A 568 16.58 30.60 16.87
C ILE A 568 15.89 30.18 15.55
N GLY A 569 16.12 30.90 14.45
CA GLY A 569 15.44 30.67 13.17
C GLY A 569 13.97 31.13 13.15
N GLY A 570 13.62 32.15 13.94
CA GLY A 570 12.32 32.84 13.84
C GLY A 570 11.63 33.11 15.19
N HIS A 571 10.34 32.78 15.27
CA HIS A 571 9.50 32.90 16.48
C HIS A 571 9.44 34.29 17.14
N ARG A 572 9.57 35.36 16.35
CA ARG A 572 9.66 36.77 16.78
C ARG A 572 8.68 37.19 17.89
N TRP A 573 7.43 36.72 17.86
CA TRP A 573 6.46 37.02 18.91
C TRP A 573 6.84 36.35 20.24
N SER A 574 7.17 35.06 20.25
CA SER A 574 7.55 34.33 21.46
C SER A 574 8.86 34.83 22.05
N VAL A 575 9.84 35.18 21.20
CA VAL A 575 11.09 35.81 21.66
C VAL A 575 10.83 37.19 22.27
N TYR A 576 10.00 38.01 21.64
CA TYR A 576 9.63 39.33 22.17
C TYR A 576 8.83 39.24 23.48
N GLN A 577 7.96 38.24 23.65
CA GLN A 577 7.25 38.01 24.91
C GLN A 577 8.17 37.54 26.04
N ALA A 578 9.16 36.69 25.76
CA ALA A 578 10.19 36.29 26.72
C ALA A 578 11.05 37.50 27.14
N ALA A 579 11.50 38.31 26.18
CA ALA A 579 12.28 39.52 26.46
C ALA A 579 11.54 40.56 27.34
N ARG A 580 10.20 40.59 27.31
CA ARG A 580 9.40 41.46 28.20
C ARG A 580 9.33 40.98 29.65
N GLN A 581 9.78 39.76 29.96
CA GLN A 581 9.81 39.21 31.31
C GLN A 581 11.17 39.43 32.01
N ILE A 582 12.14 40.00 31.31
CA ILE A 582 13.54 40.14 31.73
C ILE A 582 13.94 41.62 31.65
N GLY A 583 14.77 42.08 32.59
CA GLY A 583 15.33 43.44 32.54
C GLY A 583 16.45 43.54 31.48
N PRO A 584 16.46 44.55 30.59
CA PRO A 584 17.58 44.77 29.68
C PRO A 584 18.79 45.34 30.43
N VAL A 585 19.99 44.84 30.11
CA VAL A 585 21.26 45.23 30.76
C VAL A 585 21.60 46.70 30.51
N ASN A 586 21.25 47.21 29.32
CA ASN A 586 21.46 48.60 28.93
C ASN A 586 20.17 49.20 28.34
N SER A 587 19.30 49.73 29.20
CA SER A 587 17.99 50.30 28.83
C SER A 587 18.05 51.58 27.96
N LYS A 588 19.22 52.22 27.85
CA LYS A 588 19.42 53.49 27.13
C LYS A 588 19.93 53.36 25.69
N MET A 589 20.42 52.19 25.28
CA MET A 589 20.88 51.93 23.90
C MET A 589 19.81 51.17 23.09
N ARG A 590 19.80 51.37 21.77
CA ARG A 590 18.96 50.63 20.83
C ARG A 590 19.83 49.92 19.78
N PRO A 591 19.58 48.62 19.49
CA PRO A 591 18.57 47.76 20.11
C PRO A 591 18.92 47.42 21.58
N ALA A 592 17.88 47.25 22.41
CA ALA A 592 18.08 46.88 23.82
C ALA A 592 18.65 45.45 23.91
N ARG A 593 19.65 45.27 24.79
CA ARG A 593 20.35 43.98 24.99
C ARG A 593 20.05 43.37 26.35
N TYR A 594 20.00 42.04 26.38
CA TYR A 594 19.61 41.18 27.50
C TYR A 594 20.71 40.15 27.79
N PRO A 595 20.81 39.60 29.01
CA PRO A 595 21.77 38.54 29.33
C PRO A 595 21.50 37.30 28.46
N HIS A 596 22.53 36.75 27.83
CA HIS A 596 22.36 35.73 26.77
C HIS A 596 21.71 34.46 27.28
N LEU A 597 22.23 33.92 28.39
CA LEU A 597 21.71 32.71 29.02
C LEU A 597 20.26 32.89 29.50
N GLU A 598 19.93 34.04 30.10
CA GLU A 598 18.62 34.30 30.70
C GLU A 598 17.53 34.53 29.64
N LEU A 599 17.84 35.27 28.58
CA LEU A 599 16.92 35.46 27.46
C LEU A 599 16.65 34.13 26.76
N LEU A 600 17.70 33.40 26.37
CA LEU A 600 17.51 32.13 25.64
C LEU A 600 16.81 31.06 26.49
N THR A 601 17.07 31.00 27.81
CA THR A 601 16.34 30.07 28.71
C THR A 601 14.86 30.42 28.81
N THR A 602 14.53 31.70 28.99
CA THR A 602 13.13 32.16 29.06
C THR A 602 12.41 31.95 27.72
N VAL A 603 13.13 32.12 26.61
CA VAL A 603 12.63 31.79 25.26
C VAL A 603 12.42 30.28 25.13
N LYS A 604 13.34 29.43 25.61
CA LYS A 604 13.15 27.98 25.61
C LYS A 604 11.89 27.57 26.37
N ASP A 605 11.66 28.12 27.55
CA ASP A 605 10.45 27.83 28.33
C ASP A 605 9.17 28.29 27.62
N ARG A 606 9.24 29.42 26.90
CA ARG A 606 8.14 29.93 26.07
C ARG A 606 7.90 29.04 24.85
N LEU A 607 8.94 28.67 24.12
CA LEU A 607 8.87 27.80 22.94
C LEU A 607 8.51 26.36 23.32
N THR A 608 8.89 25.88 24.50
CA THR A 608 8.44 24.59 25.04
C THR A 608 6.93 24.63 25.32
N LYS A 609 6.42 25.72 25.92
CA LYS A 609 4.98 25.94 26.07
C LYS A 609 4.28 26.06 24.70
N ASP A 610 4.90 26.73 23.72
CA ASP A 610 4.35 26.87 22.37
C ASP A 610 4.38 25.55 21.57
N LEU A 611 5.42 24.70 21.69
CA LEU A 611 5.50 23.34 21.12
C LEU A 611 4.46 22.42 21.76
N ILE A 612 4.30 22.49 23.09
CA ILE A 612 3.23 21.79 23.79
C ILE A 612 1.88 22.29 23.24
N GLU A 613 1.69 23.60 23.01
CA GLU A 613 0.53 24.21 22.34
C GLU A 613 0.37 23.89 20.83
N GLN A 614 1.38 23.35 20.16
CA GLN A 614 1.36 22.97 18.74
C GLN A 614 1.18 21.47 18.50
N ARG A 615 1.71 20.59 19.36
CA ARG A 615 1.31 19.17 19.43
C ARG A 615 -0.20 19.07 19.67
N ARG A 616 -0.65 19.89 20.63
CA ARG A 616 -2.03 20.29 20.87
C ARG A 616 -2.75 20.78 19.58
N GLY A 617 -2.08 21.57 18.74
CA GLY A 617 -2.60 22.21 17.53
C GLY A 617 -2.99 21.32 16.34
N GLY A 618 -2.70 20.01 16.34
CA GLY A 618 -3.37 19.07 15.42
C GLY A 618 -2.51 18.13 14.57
N ARG A 619 -1.71 17.27 15.22
CA ARG A 619 -1.42 15.87 14.82
C ARG A 619 -0.53 15.25 15.90
N ALA A 620 -1.16 14.56 16.86
CA ALA A 620 -0.48 13.75 17.86
C ALA A 620 -1.40 12.57 18.21
N TYR A 621 -1.08 11.40 17.66
CA TYR A 621 -1.41 10.12 18.26
C TYR A 621 -0.11 9.54 18.81
N THR A 622 -0.18 8.74 19.86
CA THR A 622 0.96 7.98 20.39
C THR A 622 0.91 6.59 19.79
N LEU A 623 2.04 6.09 19.26
CA LEU A 623 2.19 4.68 18.94
C LEU A 623 2.40 3.92 20.25
N VAL A 624 1.58 2.89 20.48
CA VAL A 624 1.55 2.09 21.71
C VAL A 624 1.39 0.62 21.32
N THR A 625 2.15 -0.30 21.91
CA THR A 625 1.98 -1.75 21.66
C THR A 625 0.70 -2.28 22.32
N THR A 626 0.23 -3.48 21.94
CA THR A 626 -0.95 -4.08 22.58
C THR A 626 -0.72 -4.33 24.07
N GLU A 627 0.49 -4.75 24.47
CA GLU A 627 0.84 -4.97 25.89
C GLU A 627 0.96 -3.65 26.67
N GLU A 628 1.57 -2.61 26.10
CA GLU A 628 1.60 -1.26 26.70
C GLU A 628 0.19 -0.68 26.86
N MET A 629 -0.69 -0.92 25.88
CA MET A 629 -2.09 -0.51 25.91
C MET A 629 -2.89 -1.26 26.98
N ALA A 630 -2.58 -2.53 27.22
CA ALA A 630 -3.14 -3.28 28.34
C ALA A 630 -2.68 -2.70 29.68
N ALA A 631 -1.38 -2.43 29.82
CA ALA A 631 -0.78 -1.87 31.03
C ALA A 631 -1.27 -0.44 31.36
N THR A 632 -1.59 0.36 30.33
CA THR A 632 -1.98 1.78 30.49
C THR A 632 -3.45 2.06 30.15
N LEU A 633 -4.30 1.02 30.14
CA LEU A 633 -5.71 1.03 29.71
C LEU A 633 -6.58 2.16 30.28
N THR A 634 -6.36 2.59 31.54
CA THR A 634 -7.15 3.64 32.20
C THR A 634 -6.29 4.79 32.72
N ALA A 635 -6.82 6.02 32.66
CA ALA A 635 -6.12 7.22 33.12
C ALA A 635 -6.90 8.02 34.18
N GLY A 636 -6.18 8.52 35.20
CA GLY A 636 -6.69 9.37 36.27
C GLY A 636 -7.26 8.63 37.48
N SER A 637 -7.68 9.38 38.50
CA SER A 637 -8.25 8.84 39.76
C SER A 637 -9.67 8.28 39.64
N ILE A 638 -10.30 8.44 38.47
CA ILE A 638 -11.59 7.83 38.11
C ILE A 638 -11.31 6.99 36.86
N PRO A 639 -11.60 5.66 36.86
CA PRO A 639 -11.25 4.79 35.75
C PRO A 639 -11.99 5.22 34.47
N ARG A 640 -11.26 5.83 33.55
CA ARG A 640 -11.71 6.22 32.21
C ARG A 640 -10.73 5.67 31.19
N ALA A 641 -11.25 5.17 30.07
CA ALA A 641 -10.44 4.64 28.96
C ALA A 641 -9.35 5.64 28.54
N ASN A 642 -8.10 5.23 28.66
CA ASN A 642 -6.96 6.03 28.26
C ASN A 642 -6.84 6.04 26.74
N HIS A 643 -6.86 4.88 26.09
CA HIS A 643 -6.59 4.74 24.65
C HIS A 643 -7.85 4.85 23.79
N ALA A 644 -7.70 5.39 22.58
CA ALA A 644 -8.72 5.37 21.56
C ALA A 644 -8.09 5.43 20.15
N ILE A 645 -8.64 4.66 19.22
CA ILE A 645 -8.20 4.59 17.82
C ILE A 645 -9.12 5.45 16.96
N ALA A 646 -8.59 6.11 15.93
CA ALA A 646 -9.42 6.88 14.99
C ALA A 646 -10.37 5.95 14.20
N VAL A 647 -11.58 6.43 13.91
CA VAL A 647 -12.46 5.81 12.92
C VAL A 647 -11.92 6.16 11.54
N ALA A 648 -11.82 5.16 10.66
CA ALA A 648 -11.37 5.34 9.28
C ALA A 648 -12.33 6.22 8.45
N GLU A 649 -11.81 6.86 7.41
CA GLU A 649 -12.66 7.57 6.44
C GLU A 649 -13.40 6.58 5.51
N SER A 650 -14.32 7.10 4.69
CA SER A 650 -15.06 6.29 3.71
C SER A 650 -14.14 5.69 2.64
N LEU A 651 -14.34 4.42 2.29
CA LEU A 651 -13.57 3.74 1.25
C LEU A 651 -13.69 4.46 -0.10
N LYS A 652 -12.57 4.68 -0.77
CA LYS A 652 -12.44 5.43 -2.03
C LYS A 652 -12.33 4.43 -3.20
N LEU A 653 -13.47 4.20 -3.86
CA LEU A 653 -13.61 3.28 -4.98
C LEU A 653 -14.27 3.99 -6.18
N PRO A 654 -13.97 3.58 -7.42
CA PRO A 654 -14.55 4.18 -8.61
C PRO A 654 -16.06 3.90 -8.74
N ASP A 655 -16.74 4.65 -9.61
CA ASP A 655 -18.11 4.33 -10.02
C ASP A 655 -18.12 2.99 -10.79
N VAL A 656 -19.14 2.17 -10.52
CA VAL A 656 -19.34 0.86 -11.15
C VAL A 656 -20.66 0.88 -11.92
N ASP A 657 -20.73 0.18 -13.06
CA ASP A 657 -22.01 -0.04 -13.75
C ASP A 657 -22.85 -1.06 -12.97
N LEU A 658 -23.94 -0.60 -12.35
CA LEU A 658 -24.72 -1.36 -11.39
C LEU A 658 -26.05 -1.82 -12.02
N PRO A 659 -26.38 -3.12 -12.02
CA PRO A 659 -27.58 -3.62 -12.71
C PRO A 659 -28.90 -3.01 -12.23
N ILE A 660 -28.98 -2.52 -10.99
CA ILE A 660 -30.16 -1.89 -10.39
C ILE A 660 -29.67 -0.60 -9.71
N ALA A 661 -30.42 0.49 -9.82
CA ALA A 661 -30.02 1.75 -9.19
C ALA A 661 -29.90 1.57 -7.67
N PRO A 662 -28.85 2.13 -7.03
CA PRO A 662 -28.56 1.83 -5.62
C PRO A 662 -29.71 2.18 -4.68
N TYR A 663 -30.38 3.34 -4.87
CA TYR A 663 -31.45 3.79 -4.00
C TYR A 663 -32.64 2.82 -4.04
N PHE A 664 -33.14 2.49 -5.24
CA PHE A 664 -34.22 1.50 -5.38
C PHE A 664 -33.86 0.13 -4.81
N LEU A 665 -32.63 -0.37 -5.02
CA LEU A 665 -32.20 -1.64 -4.40
C LEU A 665 -32.29 -1.56 -2.86
N GLY A 666 -31.94 -0.42 -2.27
CA GLY A 666 -32.05 -0.21 -0.82
C GLY A 666 -33.50 -0.25 -0.33
N VAL A 667 -34.41 0.42 -1.06
CA VAL A 667 -35.86 0.38 -0.77
C VAL A 667 -36.42 -1.04 -0.91
N TRP A 668 -36.02 -1.79 -1.95
CA TRP A 668 -36.46 -3.19 -2.13
C TRP A 668 -35.89 -4.14 -1.06
N LEU A 669 -34.67 -3.90 -0.57
CA LEU A 669 -34.10 -4.71 0.51
C LEU A 669 -34.86 -4.53 1.83
N GLY A 670 -35.37 -3.33 2.13
CA GLY A 670 -36.31 -3.09 3.23
C GLY A 670 -37.73 -3.58 2.90
N ASP A 671 -38.54 -2.70 2.31
CA ASP A 671 -39.99 -2.88 2.08
C ASP A 671 -40.35 -3.74 0.85
N GLY A 672 -39.36 -4.31 0.15
CA GLY A 672 -39.59 -5.18 -1.01
C GLY A 672 -40.00 -6.62 -0.69
N SER A 673 -40.73 -7.22 -1.61
CA SER A 673 -41.10 -8.64 -1.60
C SER A 673 -39.87 -9.51 -1.90
N SER A 674 -39.64 -10.54 -1.08
CA SER A 674 -38.56 -11.51 -1.34
C SER A 674 -38.80 -12.39 -2.58
N TYR A 675 -39.97 -12.33 -3.23
CA TYR A 675 -40.33 -13.21 -4.34
C TYR A 675 -40.33 -12.55 -5.72
N ASN A 676 -40.41 -11.21 -5.79
CA ASN A 676 -40.60 -10.45 -7.03
C ASN A 676 -40.19 -8.97 -6.87
N ASN A 677 -40.30 -8.18 -7.93
CA ASN A 677 -40.01 -6.74 -7.98
C ASN A 677 -41.08 -5.83 -7.34
N GLN A 678 -41.82 -6.31 -6.33
CA GLN A 678 -42.84 -5.53 -5.64
C GLN A 678 -42.29 -4.88 -4.37
N ILE A 679 -42.81 -3.71 -4.01
CA ILE A 679 -42.56 -3.01 -2.73
C ILE A 679 -43.89 -2.63 -2.08
N THR A 680 -43.92 -2.58 -0.74
CA THR A 680 -45.11 -2.17 0.02
C THR A 680 -44.81 -0.90 0.81
N THR A 681 -45.40 0.24 0.42
CA THR A 681 -45.17 1.53 1.10
C THR A 681 -46.44 2.37 1.19
N ALA A 682 -46.59 3.08 2.31
CA ALA A 682 -47.60 4.13 2.49
C ALA A 682 -47.02 5.55 2.36
N ASP A 683 -45.71 5.70 2.14
CA ASP A 683 -45.04 6.99 1.95
C ASP A 683 -44.83 7.25 0.45
N PRO A 684 -45.59 8.16 -0.18
CA PRO A 684 -45.53 8.39 -1.63
C PRO A 684 -44.22 9.04 -2.08
N ALA A 685 -43.46 9.67 -1.17
CA ALA A 685 -42.17 10.26 -1.53
C ALA A 685 -41.14 9.20 -1.94
N LEU A 686 -41.22 7.97 -1.41
CA LEU A 686 -40.39 6.85 -1.87
C LEU A 686 -40.60 6.53 -3.35
N ILE A 687 -41.83 6.68 -3.85
CA ILE A 687 -42.17 6.44 -5.27
C ILE A 687 -41.48 7.49 -6.13
N THR A 688 -41.61 8.77 -5.77
CA THR A 688 -41.00 9.89 -6.50
C THR A 688 -39.47 9.81 -6.55
N GLU A 689 -38.80 9.32 -5.50
CA GLU A 689 -37.34 9.10 -5.55
C GLU A 689 -36.96 7.92 -6.46
N ILE A 690 -37.77 6.85 -6.52
CA ILE A 690 -37.55 5.71 -7.44
C ILE A 690 -37.75 6.11 -8.91
N GLU A 691 -38.74 6.97 -9.19
CA GLU A 691 -39.04 7.46 -10.54
C GLU A 691 -37.91 8.35 -11.10
N LYS A 692 -37.16 9.06 -10.26
CA LYS A 692 -35.97 9.83 -10.68
C LYS A 692 -34.83 8.97 -11.22
N ASP A 693 -34.73 7.71 -10.77
CA ASP A 693 -33.76 6.73 -11.27
C ASP A 693 -34.20 6.10 -12.62
N GLY A 694 -35.31 6.57 -13.22
CA GLY A 694 -35.82 6.10 -14.52
C GLY A 694 -36.72 4.85 -14.44
N TYR A 695 -37.22 4.51 -13.25
CA TYR A 695 -38.12 3.36 -13.09
C TYR A 695 -39.60 3.76 -13.16
N THR A 696 -40.42 2.84 -13.70
CA THR A 696 -41.87 2.98 -13.71
C THR A 696 -42.46 2.26 -12.51
N VAL A 697 -43.14 3.00 -11.63
CA VAL A 697 -43.79 2.45 -10.43
C VAL A 697 -45.29 2.34 -10.65
N ARG A 698 -45.84 1.14 -10.49
CA ARG A 698 -47.24 0.85 -10.84
C ARG A 698 -47.98 0.20 -9.68
N SER A 699 -49.02 0.88 -9.19
CA SER A 699 -49.89 0.37 -8.12
C SER A 699 -50.62 -0.90 -8.53
N LEU A 700 -50.76 -1.86 -7.61
CA LEU A 700 -51.44 -3.13 -7.82
C LEU A 700 -52.80 -3.16 -7.12
N LYS A 701 -53.85 -3.51 -7.87
CA LYS A 701 -55.25 -3.55 -7.40
C LYS A 701 -55.49 -4.48 -6.19
N SER A 702 -54.55 -5.37 -5.87
CA SER A 702 -54.65 -6.32 -4.76
C SER A 702 -54.46 -5.69 -3.38
N HIS A 703 -53.77 -4.55 -3.26
CA HIS A 703 -53.61 -3.84 -1.98
C HIS A 703 -53.23 -2.37 -2.20
N PRO A 704 -53.84 -1.39 -1.50
CA PRO A 704 -53.68 0.05 -1.80
C PRO A 704 -52.25 0.58 -1.65
N TYR A 705 -51.38 -0.11 -0.90
CA TYR A 705 -49.99 0.25 -0.63
C TYR A 705 -48.96 -0.63 -1.37
N LEU A 706 -49.40 -1.50 -2.28
CA LEU A 706 -48.53 -2.44 -2.99
C LEU A 706 -48.24 -1.94 -4.41
N TYR A 707 -46.96 -1.86 -4.76
CA TYR A 707 -46.48 -1.36 -6.05
C TYR A 707 -45.54 -2.37 -6.70
N ALA A 708 -45.57 -2.48 -8.02
CA ALA A 708 -44.53 -3.12 -8.80
C ALA A 708 -43.59 -2.06 -9.39
N VAL A 709 -42.28 -2.30 -9.35
CA VAL A 709 -41.27 -1.42 -9.95
C VAL A 709 -40.69 -2.09 -11.18
N ASP A 710 -41.03 -1.57 -12.35
CA ASP A 710 -40.66 -2.06 -13.66
C ASP A 710 -39.73 -1.02 -14.36
N ASP A 711 -39.06 -1.41 -15.45
CA ASP A 711 -38.33 -0.48 -16.32
C ASP A 711 -39.29 0.42 -17.12
N GLU A 712 -38.80 1.52 -17.72
CA GLU A 712 -39.61 2.53 -18.47
C GLU A 712 -40.68 1.95 -19.41
N HIS A 713 -40.46 0.75 -19.96
CA HIS A 713 -41.32 0.11 -20.96
C HIS A 713 -42.09 -1.12 -20.43
N GLY A 714 -42.01 -1.44 -19.14
CA GLY A 714 -42.83 -2.47 -18.46
C GLY A 714 -42.61 -3.92 -18.91
N LYS A 715 -41.65 -4.19 -19.80
CA LYS A 715 -41.30 -5.52 -20.34
C LYS A 715 -39.79 -5.63 -20.53
N ALA A 716 -39.28 -6.86 -20.59
CA ALA A 716 -37.91 -7.10 -21.04
C ALA A 716 -37.74 -6.57 -22.47
N VAL A 717 -36.73 -5.72 -22.69
CA VAL A 717 -36.50 -5.02 -23.97
C VAL A 717 -36.21 -6.03 -25.09
N ASN A 718 -35.50 -7.12 -24.78
CA ASN A 718 -35.29 -8.26 -25.67
C ASN A 718 -34.92 -9.52 -24.84
N ARG A 719 -34.61 -10.65 -25.51
CA ARG A 719 -34.21 -11.92 -24.87
C ARG A 719 -32.93 -11.81 -24.00
N TRP A 720 -32.10 -10.82 -24.25
CA TRP A 720 -30.76 -10.65 -23.66
C TRP A 720 -30.70 -9.59 -22.56
N GLN A 721 -31.68 -8.68 -22.49
CA GLN A 721 -31.86 -7.68 -21.43
C GLN A 721 -32.99 -8.09 -20.47
N PRO A 722 -32.68 -8.69 -19.31
CA PRO A 722 -33.70 -9.08 -18.34
C PRO A 722 -34.35 -7.87 -17.68
N GLY A 723 -35.69 -7.81 -17.67
CA GLY A 723 -36.43 -6.83 -16.87
C GLY A 723 -36.20 -7.01 -15.36
N MET A 724 -36.68 -6.07 -14.53
CA MET A 724 -36.36 -5.96 -13.10
C MET A 724 -36.32 -7.29 -12.30
N THR A 725 -37.36 -8.13 -12.36
CA THR A 725 -37.38 -9.44 -11.66
C THR A 725 -36.26 -10.39 -12.13
N GLY A 726 -35.85 -10.31 -13.40
CA GLY A 726 -34.71 -11.06 -13.94
C GLY A 726 -33.37 -10.56 -13.40
N ARG A 727 -33.18 -9.24 -13.22
CA ARG A 727 -31.97 -8.68 -12.59
C ARG A 727 -31.88 -9.01 -11.11
N LEU A 728 -33.00 -8.95 -10.37
CA LEU A 728 -33.07 -9.43 -8.98
C LEU A 728 -32.71 -10.93 -8.87
N ARG A 729 -33.09 -11.75 -9.86
CA ARG A 729 -32.71 -13.17 -9.94
C ARG A 729 -31.23 -13.35 -10.27
N ALA A 730 -30.68 -12.60 -11.22
CA ALA A 730 -29.27 -12.66 -11.61
C ALA A 730 -28.34 -12.26 -10.46
N LEU A 731 -28.74 -11.30 -9.64
CA LEU A 731 -28.04 -10.90 -8.41
C LEU A 731 -28.27 -11.86 -7.22
N GLY A 732 -29.02 -12.95 -7.40
CA GLY A 732 -29.28 -13.94 -6.33
C GLY A 732 -30.09 -13.41 -5.14
N LEU A 733 -30.87 -12.34 -5.34
CA LEU A 733 -31.60 -11.61 -4.28
C LEU A 733 -32.96 -12.25 -3.93
N LEU A 734 -33.60 -12.90 -4.90
CA LEU A 734 -34.90 -13.55 -4.67
C LEU A 734 -34.77 -14.67 -3.63
N ARG A 735 -35.63 -14.62 -2.60
CA ARG A 735 -35.62 -15.45 -1.37
C ARG A 735 -34.34 -15.35 -0.52
N ASN A 736 -33.44 -14.44 -0.85
CA ASN A 736 -32.13 -14.28 -0.21
C ASN A 736 -31.74 -12.79 -0.20
N LYS A 737 -32.47 -11.98 0.58
CA LYS A 737 -32.19 -10.54 0.74
C LYS A 737 -30.81 -10.34 1.39
N HIS A 738 -29.89 -9.76 0.62
CA HIS A 738 -28.51 -9.46 1.00
C HIS A 738 -28.01 -8.30 0.13
N ILE A 739 -26.89 -7.65 0.50
CA ILE A 739 -26.26 -6.65 -0.38
C ILE A 739 -25.18 -7.35 -1.23
N PRO A 740 -25.25 -7.34 -2.57
CA PRO A 740 -24.22 -7.96 -3.41
C PRO A 740 -22.89 -7.21 -3.33
N THR A 741 -21.76 -7.93 -3.38
CA THR A 741 -20.40 -7.36 -3.22
C THR A 741 -20.11 -6.19 -4.17
N ILE A 742 -20.62 -6.23 -5.40
CA ILE A 742 -20.47 -5.14 -6.38
C ILE A 742 -21.04 -3.80 -5.87
N TYR A 743 -22.06 -3.80 -5.01
CA TYR A 743 -22.57 -2.60 -4.34
C TYR A 743 -21.76 -2.26 -3.08
N LEU A 744 -21.26 -3.24 -2.33
CA LEU A 744 -20.36 -3.01 -1.19
C LEU A 744 -18.96 -2.51 -1.62
N ARG A 745 -18.63 -2.61 -2.91
CA ARG A 745 -17.37 -2.15 -3.53
C ARG A 745 -17.58 -1.14 -4.65
N SER A 746 -18.77 -0.54 -4.74
CA SER A 746 -19.03 0.60 -5.62
C SER A 746 -18.54 1.92 -5.00
N SER A 747 -18.68 3.03 -5.73
CA SER A 747 -18.23 4.34 -5.24
C SER A 747 -18.94 4.77 -3.96
N GLU A 748 -18.34 5.73 -3.25
CA GLU A 748 -18.96 6.33 -2.07
C GLU A 748 -20.36 6.89 -2.38
N LYS A 749 -20.53 7.52 -3.55
CA LYS A 749 -21.82 8.07 -4.01
C LYS A 749 -22.87 6.96 -4.16
N GLN A 750 -22.51 5.87 -4.83
CA GLN A 750 -23.40 4.74 -5.06
C GLN A 750 -23.76 4.02 -3.75
N ARG A 751 -22.80 3.81 -2.84
CA ARG A 751 -23.04 3.25 -1.50
C ARG A 751 -23.91 4.14 -0.62
N ARG A 752 -23.73 5.47 -0.65
CA ARG A 752 -24.61 6.42 0.07
C ARG A 752 -26.05 6.35 -0.42
N ALA A 753 -26.27 6.26 -1.73
CA ALA A 753 -27.62 6.12 -2.29
C ALA A 753 -28.30 4.80 -1.86
N LEU A 754 -27.57 3.67 -1.90
CA LEU A 754 -28.07 2.39 -1.36
C LEU A 754 -28.44 2.48 0.12
N PHE A 755 -27.55 3.07 0.92
CA PHE A 755 -27.76 3.19 2.37
C PHE A 755 -28.96 4.11 2.68
N ALA A 756 -29.18 5.17 1.90
CA ALA A 756 -30.34 6.03 2.04
C ALA A 756 -31.66 5.28 1.76
N GLY A 757 -31.74 4.44 0.72
CA GLY A 757 -32.95 3.64 0.45
C GLY A 757 -33.29 2.65 1.57
N LEU A 758 -32.28 2.02 2.18
CA LEU A 758 -32.43 1.15 3.37
C LEU A 758 -32.89 1.94 4.61
N LEU A 759 -32.42 3.17 4.77
CA LEU A 759 -32.77 4.01 5.92
C LEU A 759 -34.11 4.74 5.73
N ASP A 760 -34.49 5.05 4.50
CA ASP A 760 -35.78 5.65 4.16
C ASP A 760 -36.94 4.65 4.28
N THR A 761 -36.68 3.35 4.21
CA THR A 761 -37.60 2.27 4.60
C THR A 761 -37.49 1.95 6.10
N ASP A 762 -36.65 0.97 6.46
CA ASP A 762 -36.52 0.40 7.82
C ASP A 762 -35.75 1.29 8.83
N GLY A 763 -35.09 2.35 8.36
CA GLY A 763 -34.35 3.27 9.23
C GLY A 763 -35.26 4.19 10.05
N THR A 764 -34.97 4.30 11.34
CA THR A 764 -35.68 5.17 12.29
C THR A 764 -34.70 6.14 12.95
N VAL A 765 -35.23 7.24 13.49
CA VAL A 765 -34.46 8.17 14.33
C VAL A 765 -34.96 8.00 15.76
N SER A 766 -34.06 7.64 16.67
CA SER A 766 -34.31 7.54 18.11
C SER A 766 -34.60 8.91 18.74
N HIS A 767 -34.99 8.94 20.01
CA HIS A 767 -35.21 10.20 20.75
C HIS A 767 -33.92 11.00 20.97
N THR A 768 -32.75 10.34 20.95
CA THR A 768 -31.43 10.95 21.11
C THR A 768 -30.78 11.37 19.79
N GLY A 769 -31.49 11.25 18.66
CA GLY A 769 -30.98 11.58 17.32
C GLY A 769 -30.07 10.52 16.70
N ALA A 770 -29.81 9.40 17.37
CA ALA A 770 -29.16 8.24 16.75
C ALA A 770 -30.08 7.59 15.72
N ILE A 771 -29.52 7.17 14.61
CA ILE A 771 -30.18 6.43 13.53
C ILE A 771 -30.14 4.95 13.88
N GLU A 772 -31.28 4.28 13.76
CA GLU A 772 -31.43 2.85 14.02
C GLU A 772 -32.05 2.13 12.81
N PHE A 773 -31.36 1.12 12.28
CA PHE A 773 -31.88 0.18 11.28
C PHE A 773 -32.10 -1.17 11.97
N THR A 774 -33.28 -1.77 11.82
CA THR A 774 -33.61 -3.05 12.47
C THR A 774 -34.12 -4.06 11.45
N THR A 775 -33.54 -5.27 11.46
CA THR A 775 -33.98 -6.38 10.60
C THR A 775 -33.99 -7.71 11.35
N THR A 776 -34.75 -8.67 10.84
CA THR A 776 -34.77 -10.08 11.31
C THR A 776 -33.87 -10.98 10.45
N SER A 777 -33.19 -10.44 9.43
CA SER A 777 -32.20 -11.18 8.64
C SER A 777 -30.79 -10.94 9.19
N PRO A 778 -30.09 -11.97 9.74
CA PRO A 778 -28.73 -11.79 10.24
C PRO A 778 -27.73 -11.44 9.12
N ARG A 779 -27.94 -11.98 7.91
CA ARG A 779 -27.11 -11.68 6.74
C ARG A 779 -27.24 -10.21 6.35
N LEU A 780 -28.46 -9.72 6.16
CA LEU A 780 -28.70 -8.32 5.81
C LEU A 780 -28.21 -7.37 6.90
N ALA A 781 -28.34 -7.75 8.19
CA ALA A 781 -27.80 -6.96 9.29
C ALA A 781 -26.26 -6.80 9.21
N GLN A 782 -25.55 -7.87 8.85
CA GLN A 782 -24.10 -7.87 8.68
C GLN A 782 -23.66 -7.09 7.43
N ASP A 783 -24.41 -7.22 6.33
CA ASP A 783 -24.16 -6.48 5.08
C ASP A 783 -24.35 -4.97 5.28
N VAL A 784 -25.42 -4.57 5.99
CA VAL A 784 -25.70 -3.15 6.31
C VAL A 784 -24.70 -2.59 7.33
N PHE A 785 -24.18 -3.42 8.24
CA PHE A 785 -23.06 -3.07 9.11
C PHE A 785 -21.78 -2.78 8.32
N GLU A 786 -21.42 -3.65 7.38
CA GLU A 786 -20.29 -3.41 6.48
C GLU A 786 -20.50 -2.15 5.64
N LEU A 787 -21.68 -1.96 5.05
CA LEU A 787 -22.01 -0.77 4.29
C LEU A 787 -21.80 0.50 5.12
N ALA A 788 -22.29 0.53 6.36
CA ALA A 788 -22.11 1.66 7.27
C ALA A 788 -20.63 1.91 7.65
N CYS A 789 -19.86 0.86 7.98
CA CYS A 789 -18.42 0.97 8.23
C CYS A 789 -17.66 1.48 6.99
N SER A 790 -18.00 0.99 5.80
CA SER A 790 -17.36 1.37 4.53
C SER A 790 -17.59 2.84 4.15
N LEU A 791 -18.62 3.48 4.72
CA LEU A 791 -18.93 4.90 4.58
C LEU A 791 -18.25 5.77 5.66
N GLY A 792 -17.34 5.20 6.47
CA GLY A 792 -16.63 5.91 7.53
C GLY A 792 -17.44 6.11 8.82
N PHE A 793 -18.60 5.44 8.96
CA PHE A 793 -19.39 5.52 10.18
C PHE A 793 -18.89 4.53 11.25
N ARG A 794 -19.24 4.83 12.52
CA ARG A 794 -19.00 3.98 13.69
C ARG A 794 -20.31 3.33 14.16
N PRO A 795 -20.86 2.33 13.44
CA PRO A 795 -22.06 1.61 13.87
C PRO A 795 -21.79 0.68 15.05
N THR A 796 -22.83 0.43 15.83
CA THR A 796 -22.92 -0.66 16.79
C THR A 796 -24.00 -1.63 16.33
N LEU A 797 -23.76 -2.94 16.43
CA LEU A 797 -24.74 -3.97 16.06
C LEU A 797 -25.17 -4.73 17.32
N ARG A 798 -26.47 -4.75 17.60
CA ARG A 798 -27.05 -5.40 18.78
C ARG A 798 -28.02 -6.50 18.37
N ASN A 799 -27.92 -7.67 18.98
CA ASN A 799 -28.94 -8.70 18.89
C ASN A 799 -30.02 -8.49 19.96
N GLY A 800 -31.22 -9.03 19.72
CA GLY A 800 -32.34 -8.96 20.64
C GLY A 800 -33.52 -9.79 20.14
N ARG A 801 -34.69 -9.65 20.77
CA ARG A 801 -35.92 -10.33 20.34
C ARG A 801 -36.96 -9.31 19.89
N ALA A 802 -37.58 -9.55 18.74
CA ALA A 802 -38.68 -8.75 18.23
C ALA A 802 -39.95 -9.07 19.03
N ARG A 803 -40.76 -8.05 19.35
CA ARG A 803 -42.05 -8.23 20.01
C ARG A 803 -43.12 -7.44 19.27
N LEU A 804 -44.16 -8.13 18.78
CA LEU A 804 -45.33 -7.53 18.16
C LEU A 804 -46.55 -7.81 19.05
N LYS A 805 -47.23 -6.76 19.53
CA LYS A 805 -48.37 -6.89 20.48
C LYS A 805 -48.03 -7.81 21.68
N GLN A 806 -46.85 -7.59 22.29
CA GLN A 806 -46.24 -8.40 23.35
C GLN A 806 -45.88 -9.86 23.00
N LYS A 807 -46.32 -10.41 21.87
CA LYS A 807 -45.89 -11.73 21.38
C LYS A 807 -44.47 -11.65 20.83
N ASP A 808 -43.62 -12.60 21.22
CA ASP A 808 -42.27 -12.76 20.67
C ASP A 808 -42.32 -13.20 19.20
N CYS A 809 -41.52 -12.56 18.36
CA CYS A 809 -41.45 -12.76 16.92
C CYS A 809 -40.08 -13.28 16.45
N GLY A 810 -39.23 -13.71 17.39
CA GLY A 810 -37.92 -14.27 17.08
C GLY A 810 -36.77 -13.25 17.17
N PRO A 811 -35.57 -13.62 16.72
CA PRO A 811 -34.40 -12.76 16.84
C PRO A 811 -34.49 -11.54 15.92
N LYS A 812 -33.94 -10.42 16.39
CA LYS A 812 -33.71 -9.22 15.60
C LYS A 812 -32.30 -8.69 15.80
N TRP A 813 -31.82 -7.96 14.81
CA TRP A 813 -30.57 -7.23 14.82
C TRP A 813 -30.88 -5.76 14.61
N THR A 814 -30.41 -4.90 15.52
CA THR A 814 -30.54 -3.45 15.44
C THR A 814 -29.15 -2.86 15.31
N LEU A 815 -28.88 -2.24 14.16
CA LEU A 815 -27.72 -1.40 13.90
C LEU A 815 -28.03 0.02 14.37
N SER A 816 -27.12 0.64 15.13
CA SER A 816 -27.28 2.01 15.64
C SER A 816 -26.00 2.84 15.48
N PHE A 817 -26.14 4.06 14.96
CA PHE A 817 -25.05 5.03 14.77
C PHE A 817 -25.56 6.48 14.85
N THR A 818 -24.67 7.47 14.86
CA THR A 818 -25.05 8.89 14.84
C THR A 818 -24.11 9.66 13.93
N THR A 819 -24.67 10.47 13.02
CA THR A 819 -23.89 11.35 12.14
C THR A 819 -24.63 12.65 11.87
N GLN A 820 -23.87 13.72 11.62
CA GLN A 820 -24.40 14.98 11.10
C GLN A 820 -24.66 14.92 9.59
N GLU A 821 -24.00 14.02 8.86
CA GLU A 821 -24.14 13.86 7.42
C GLU A 821 -25.57 13.48 7.00
N PRO A 822 -26.02 13.88 5.79
CA PRO A 822 -27.28 13.43 5.23
C PRO A 822 -27.21 11.94 4.88
N VAL A 823 -28.13 11.15 5.47
CA VAL A 823 -28.25 9.69 5.27
C VAL A 823 -29.68 9.23 4.96
N PHE A 824 -30.62 10.18 4.85
CA PHE A 824 -32.02 9.97 4.46
C PHE A 824 -32.30 10.89 3.27
N GLN A 825 -32.99 10.43 2.24
CA GLN A 825 -33.55 11.32 1.21
C GLN A 825 -34.92 11.86 1.65
N LEU A 826 -35.70 11.09 2.43
CA LEU A 826 -37.03 11.51 2.86
C LEU A 826 -36.97 12.74 3.79
N PRO A 827 -37.55 13.90 3.39
CA PRO A 827 -37.45 15.15 4.16
C PRO A 827 -37.94 15.02 5.60
N ARG A 828 -39.00 14.23 5.84
CA ARG A 828 -39.53 13.96 7.19
C ARG A 828 -38.50 13.30 8.11
N LYS A 829 -37.75 12.30 7.62
CA LYS A 829 -36.70 11.62 8.39
C LYS A 829 -35.47 12.51 8.55
N ALA A 830 -35.07 13.23 7.49
CA ALA A 830 -33.98 14.21 7.54
C ALA A 830 -34.22 15.33 8.57
N ASN A 831 -35.41 15.94 8.56
CA ASN A 831 -35.80 17.00 9.51
C ASN A 831 -35.86 16.48 10.95
N THR A 832 -36.43 15.28 11.15
CA THR A 832 -36.48 14.64 12.48
C THR A 832 -35.06 14.36 13.02
N ARG A 833 -34.12 13.95 12.14
CA ARG A 833 -32.70 13.78 12.50
C ARG A 833 -32.11 15.12 12.95
N GLN A 834 -32.26 16.16 12.13
CA GLN A 834 -31.69 17.48 12.39
C GLN A 834 -32.23 18.13 13.67
N GLU A 835 -33.53 17.99 13.95
CA GLU A 835 -34.15 18.49 15.18
C GLU A 835 -33.62 17.78 16.44
N ARG A 836 -33.45 16.45 16.40
CA ARG A 836 -33.00 15.67 17.56
C ARG A 836 -31.48 15.70 17.77
N LEU A 837 -30.72 16.06 16.73
CA LEU A 837 -29.26 16.24 16.79
C LEU A 837 -28.80 17.57 17.44
N ARG A 838 -29.70 18.44 17.90
CA ARG A 838 -29.35 19.80 18.40
C ARG A 838 -28.24 19.84 19.48
N ASN A 839 -28.06 18.76 20.25
CA ASN A 839 -27.03 18.65 21.29
C ASN A 839 -25.89 17.65 20.96
N TYR A 840 -25.72 17.27 19.68
CA TYR A 840 -24.71 16.29 19.25
C TYR A 840 -23.36 16.94 18.94
N THR A 841 -22.29 16.38 19.51
CA THR A 841 -20.90 16.76 19.21
C THR A 841 -20.22 15.67 18.34
N PRO A 842 -19.81 15.96 17.10
CA PRO A 842 -19.25 14.95 16.18
C PRO A 842 -17.94 14.32 16.68
N GLU A 843 -17.23 15.02 17.55
CA GLU A 843 -15.98 14.60 18.20
C GLU A 843 -16.10 13.26 18.95
N ARG A 844 -17.29 12.93 19.47
CA ARG A 844 -17.55 11.66 20.18
C ARG A 844 -17.55 10.41 19.29
N ASN A 845 -17.78 10.57 17.98
CA ASN A 845 -17.80 9.47 17.02
C ASN A 845 -16.54 9.39 16.15
N ARG A 846 -15.58 10.31 16.34
CA ARG A 846 -14.28 10.31 15.67
C ARG A 846 -13.36 9.15 16.12
N PHE A 847 -13.60 8.58 17.29
CA PHE A 847 -12.73 7.56 17.89
C PHE A 847 -13.50 6.32 18.37
N ARG A 848 -12.86 5.15 18.31
CA ARG A 848 -13.24 3.93 19.04
C ARG A 848 -12.38 3.87 20.31
N TYR A 849 -13.00 3.96 21.49
CA TYR A 849 -12.24 3.90 22.76
C TYR A 849 -11.92 2.45 23.07
N VAL A 850 -10.69 2.18 23.54
CA VAL A 850 -10.31 0.85 24.01
C VAL A 850 -10.88 0.68 25.41
N ILE A 851 -11.73 -0.32 25.60
CA ILE A 851 -12.45 -0.55 26.86
C ILE A 851 -11.88 -1.72 27.66
N ALA A 852 -11.22 -2.66 26.99
CA ALA A 852 -10.48 -3.76 27.60
C ALA A 852 -9.39 -4.25 26.63
N VAL A 853 -8.33 -4.81 27.21
CA VAL A 853 -7.34 -5.61 26.51
C VAL A 853 -7.13 -6.86 27.36
N HIS A 854 -7.41 -8.04 26.81
CA HIS A 854 -7.37 -9.30 27.53
C HIS A 854 -6.32 -10.22 26.91
N GLU A 855 -5.43 -10.79 27.72
CA GLU A 855 -4.53 -11.84 27.24
C GLU A 855 -5.38 -13.08 26.87
N VAL A 856 -5.11 -13.64 25.70
CA VAL A 856 -5.84 -14.80 25.16
C VAL A 856 -4.86 -15.92 24.82
N PRO A 857 -5.30 -17.19 24.77
CA PRO A 857 -4.47 -18.27 24.28
C PRO A 857 -3.87 -17.93 22.92
N THR A 858 -2.59 -18.24 22.74
CA THR A 858 -1.85 -17.98 21.52
C THR A 858 -2.58 -18.49 20.28
N ARG A 859 -2.55 -17.68 19.23
CA ARG A 859 -3.07 -18.01 17.90
C ARG A 859 -1.96 -17.92 16.85
N PRO A 860 -2.12 -18.57 15.69
CA PRO A 860 -1.32 -18.25 14.52
C PRO A 860 -1.59 -16.78 14.14
N VAL A 861 -0.53 -16.01 13.96
CA VAL A 861 -0.61 -14.56 13.67
C VAL A 861 0.29 -14.23 12.48
N ARG A 862 -0.07 -13.20 11.69
CA ARG A 862 0.66 -12.84 10.46
C ARG A 862 0.85 -11.33 10.34
N CYS A 863 1.95 -10.90 9.74
CA CYS A 863 2.23 -9.51 9.36
C CYS A 863 2.09 -9.31 7.84
N ILE A 864 1.76 -8.08 7.43
CA ILE A 864 1.84 -7.61 6.03
C ILE A 864 2.49 -6.23 6.00
N GLN A 865 3.10 -5.86 4.87
CA GLN A 865 3.57 -4.50 4.59
C GLN A 865 2.70 -3.89 3.49
N VAL A 866 2.36 -2.60 3.61
CA VAL A 866 1.60 -1.84 2.60
C VAL A 866 2.36 -0.60 2.15
N ASP A 867 2.14 -0.17 0.91
CA ASP A 867 2.80 1.01 0.31
C ASP A 867 2.18 2.38 0.66
N SER A 868 1.18 2.41 1.55
CA SER A 868 0.60 3.65 2.07
C SER A 868 1.63 4.52 2.79
N GLN A 869 1.57 5.84 2.56
CA GLN A 869 2.40 6.86 3.20
C GLN A 869 2.24 6.91 4.74
N SER A 870 1.14 6.41 5.28
CA SER A 870 0.90 6.31 6.72
C SER A 870 1.43 5.02 7.33
N HIS A 871 1.77 4.03 6.50
CA HIS A 871 1.99 2.63 6.87
C HIS A 871 0.85 2.01 7.70
N LEU A 872 -0.34 2.61 7.66
CA LEU A 872 -1.57 2.08 8.25
C LEU A 872 -2.40 1.31 7.21
N TYR A 873 -3.09 0.27 7.66
CA TYR A 873 -4.12 -0.42 6.90
C TYR A 873 -5.34 -0.75 7.77
N LEU A 874 -6.50 -0.96 7.14
CA LEU A 874 -7.74 -1.31 7.82
C LEU A 874 -7.83 -2.81 8.10
N ALA A 875 -8.18 -3.18 9.34
CA ALA A 875 -8.36 -4.56 9.77
C ALA A 875 -9.71 -4.80 10.46
N GLY A 876 -10.21 -6.03 10.35
CA GLY A 876 -11.47 -6.46 10.96
C GLY A 876 -12.73 -5.93 10.26
N ARG A 877 -13.90 -6.50 10.63
CA ARG A 877 -15.21 -6.11 10.08
C ARG A 877 -15.60 -4.66 10.36
N SER A 878 -14.99 -4.05 11.39
CA SER A 878 -15.15 -2.64 11.75
C SER A 878 -14.17 -1.70 11.05
N MET A 879 -13.27 -2.21 10.19
CA MET A 879 -12.31 -1.42 9.42
C MET A 879 -11.47 -0.49 10.32
N ILE A 880 -10.73 -1.10 11.25
CA ILE A 880 -9.93 -0.41 12.29
C ILE A 880 -8.51 -0.19 11.75
N PRO A 881 -7.96 1.04 11.77
CA PRO A 881 -6.58 1.29 11.35
C PRO A 881 -5.54 0.64 12.28
N THR A 882 -4.55 -0.06 11.70
CA THR A 882 -3.45 -0.78 12.38
C THR A 882 -2.10 -0.51 11.69
N HIS A 883 -0.96 -0.62 12.40
CA HIS A 883 0.35 -0.07 11.97
C HIS A 883 1.39 -1.14 11.60
N ASN A 884 2.42 -0.77 10.82
CA ASN A 884 3.56 -1.60 10.39
C ASN A 884 4.92 -1.00 10.84
N SER A 885 6.00 -1.77 11.02
CA SER A 885 7.39 -1.27 11.29
C SER A 885 8.44 -2.36 11.07
N LEU A 886 9.72 -1.99 11.17
CA LEU A 886 10.89 -2.74 10.69
C LEU A 886 12.10 -2.56 11.61
N ALA A 887 12.93 -3.60 11.78
CA ALA A 887 14.11 -3.62 12.65
C ALA A 887 15.34 -4.26 11.95
N TYR A 888 16.20 -3.42 11.35
CA TYR A 888 17.38 -3.84 10.56
C TYR A 888 18.68 -3.08 10.86
N LEU A 889 18.62 -1.96 11.59
CA LEU A 889 19.80 -1.15 11.93
C LEU A 889 20.73 -1.79 12.98
N LEU A 890 20.23 -2.77 13.75
CA LEU A 890 20.92 -3.38 14.89
C LEU A 890 22.31 -3.97 14.57
N PRO A 891 22.53 -4.73 13.47
CA PRO A 891 23.85 -5.33 13.18
C PRO A 891 24.89 -4.31 12.74
N ILE A 892 24.47 -3.29 11.98
CA ILE A 892 25.35 -2.26 11.43
C ILE A 892 26.00 -1.47 12.57
N VAL A 893 25.19 -0.97 13.50
CA VAL A 893 25.65 -0.19 14.67
C VAL A 893 26.61 -1.00 15.54
N ARG A 894 26.35 -2.29 15.73
CA ARG A 894 27.19 -3.20 16.54
C ARG A 894 28.54 -3.54 15.94
N SER A 895 28.77 -3.23 14.65
CA SER A 895 30.02 -3.54 13.97
C SER A 895 31.18 -2.59 14.29
N GLY A 896 30.88 -1.37 14.76
CA GLY A 896 31.87 -0.30 14.92
C GLY A 896 32.51 0.18 13.60
N ARG A 897 31.98 -0.22 12.44
CA ARG A 897 32.42 0.22 11.11
C ARG A 897 31.37 1.14 10.48
N GLY A 898 31.81 2.06 9.63
CA GLY A 898 30.89 2.90 8.84
C GLY A 898 30.23 2.08 7.73
N ALA A 899 28.92 2.28 7.53
CA ALA A 899 28.16 1.68 6.44
C ALA A 899 27.33 2.75 5.72
N ILE A 900 27.28 2.68 4.39
CA ILE A 900 26.50 3.61 3.56
C ILE A 900 25.18 2.93 3.21
N ILE A 901 24.07 3.43 3.75
CA ILE A 901 22.73 2.91 3.51
C ILE A 901 22.08 3.74 2.40
N SER A 902 21.96 3.15 1.20
CA SER A 902 21.20 3.76 0.11
C SER A 902 19.70 3.47 0.28
N THR A 903 18.88 4.53 0.36
CA THR A 903 17.43 4.42 0.52
C THR A 903 16.70 4.82 -0.77
N ALA A 904 15.75 3.98 -1.21
CA ALA A 904 15.04 4.20 -2.48
C ALA A 904 14.06 5.39 -2.49
N ASN A 905 13.69 5.96 -1.32
CA ASN A 905 12.84 7.15 -1.25
C ASN A 905 13.12 8.00 0.02
N LYS A 906 12.68 9.26 -0.03
CA LYS A 906 12.86 10.27 1.02
C LYS A 906 12.15 9.92 2.35
N ALA A 907 11.04 9.18 2.31
CA ALA A 907 10.30 8.79 3.52
C ALA A 907 11.06 7.72 4.34
N LEU A 908 11.64 6.72 3.69
CA LEU A 908 12.54 5.74 4.31
C LEU A 908 13.79 6.43 4.88
N GLN A 909 14.34 7.40 4.14
CA GLN A 909 15.47 8.22 4.56
C GLN A 909 15.18 9.00 5.85
N GLU A 910 14.01 9.66 5.92
CA GLU A 910 13.54 10.40 7.09
C GLU A 910 13.25 9.46 8.27
N GLN A 911 12.59 8.31 8.06
CA GLN A 911 12.34 7.32 9.12
C GLN A 911 13.65 6.78 9.71
N LEU A 912 14.60 6.40 8.86
CA LEU A 912 15.92 5.90 9.26
C LEU A 912 16.62 6.88 10.20
N PHE A 913 16.64 8.17 9.82
CA PHE A 913 17.39 9.20 10.53
C PHE A 913 16.69 9.73 11.78
N PHE A 914 15.37 9.93 11.74
CA PHE A 914 14.61 10.58 12.82
C PHE A 914 13.90 9.63 13.79
N LYS A 915 13.74 8.34 13.45
CA LYS A 915 13.08 7.35 14.32
C LYS A 915 14.01 6.19 14.65
N ASP A 916 14.55 5.53 13.63
CA ASP A 916 15.19 4.23 13.82
C ASP A 916 16.62 4.40 14.38
N ILE A 917 17.40 5.39 13.93
CA ILE A 917 18.71 5.74 14.52
C ILE A 917 18.59 6.17 15.99
N PRO A 918 17.69 7.10 16.40
CA PRO A 918 17.47 7.44 17.80
C PRO A 918 17.03 6.25 18.68
N PHE A 919 16.18 5.36 18.16
CA PHE A 919 15.79 4.14 18.85
C PHE A 919 16.99 3.21 19.10
N VAL A 920 17.87 3.03 18.09
CA VAL A 920 19.06 2.20 18.27
C VAL A 920 20.06 2.88 19.21
N LYS A 921 20.35 4.18 19.08
CA LYS A 921 21.21 4.93 20.02
C LYS A 921 20.77 4.81 21.47
N LYS A 922 19.46 4.90 21.73
CA LYS A 922 18.89 4.79 23.08
C LYS A 922 19.12 3.41 23.73
N ASN A 923 19.21 2.34 22.94
CA ASN A 923 19.18 0.97 23.44
C ASN A 923 20.50 0.19 23.21
N VAL A 924 21.30 0.59 22.20
CA VAL A 924 22.36 -0.21 21.58
C VAL A 924 23.50 0.68 21.04
N GLN A 925 24.51 0.93 21.89
CA GLN A 925 25.81 1.55 21.56
C GLN A 925 25.79 3.01 21.08
N ASP A 926 26.85 3.75 21.39
CA ASP A 926 27.08 5.10 20.83
C ASP A 926 27.68 4.98 19.43
N PHE A 927 27.01 5.55 18.43
CA PHE A 927 27.47 5.61 17.04
C PHE A 927 27.11 6.94 16.38
N GLU A 928 27.91 7.32 15.40
CA GLU A 928 27.68 8.50 14.56
C GLU A 928 27.03 8.08 13.23
N ALA A 929 26.16 8.94 12.71
CA ALA A 929 25.47 8.72 11.45
C ALA A 929 25.22 10.07 10.78
N ALA A 930 25.45 10.13 9.47
CA ALA A 930 25.28 11.32 8.66
C ALA A 930 24.35 11.02 7.48
N LEU A 931 23.58 12.02 7.07
CA LEU A 931 22.68 11.92 5.92
C LEU A 931 23.32 12.61 4.70
N VAL A 932 23.53 11.87 3.62
CA VAL A 932 24.15 12.37 2.39
C VAL A 932 23.12 12.31 1.26
N LYS A 933 22.89 13.44 0.57
CA LYS A 933 22.06 13.49 -0.65
C LYS A 933 22.95 13.31 -1.90
N GLY A 934 22.36 13.00 -3.04
CA GLY A 934 23.11 12.92 -4.30
C GLY A 934 23.66 14.30 -4.73
N MET A 935 24.83 14.34 -5.39
CA MET A 935 25.59 15.56 -5.68
C MET A 935 24.81 16.66 -6.42
N GLY A 936 23.89 16.31 -7.33
CA GLY A 936 22.98 17.26 -8.00
C GLY A 936 21.95 17.98 -7.08
N ASN A 937 21.99 17.73 -5.78
CA ASN A 937 21.27 18.50 -4.77
C ASN A 937 22.10 19.63 -4.15
N TYR A 938 23.40 19.69 -4.41
CA TYR A 938 24.29 20.72 -3.89
C TYR A 938 24.68 21.73 -4.99
N ILE A 939 24.89 22.97 -4.59
CA ILE A 939 25.47 24.03 -5.42
C ILE A 939 26.98 23.79 -5.56
N CYS A 940 27.50 23.87 -6.78
CA CYS A 940 28.93 24.02 -7.01
C CYS A 940 29.30 25.51 -6.97
N LEU A 941 30.15 25.89 -6.02
CA LEU A 941 30.57 27.27 -5.82
C LEU A 941 31.33 27.81 -7.04
N ASP A 942 32.21 26.98 -7.63
CA ASP A 942 33.01 27.37 -8.79
C ASP A 942 32.12 27.62 -10.02
N ARG A 943 31.10 26.76 -10.28
CA ARG A 943 30.12 26.99 -11.35
C ARG A 943 29.23 28.22 -11.09
N LEU A 944 28.95 28.53 -9.83
CA LEU A 944 28.23 29.75 -9.45
C LEU A 944 29.08 31.01 -9.68
N GLU A 945 30.40 30.92 -9.47
CA GLU A 945 31.36 31.97 -9.81
C GLU A 945 31.54 32.10 -11.33
N ASP A 946 31.59 31.01 -12.10
CA ASP A 946 31.72 31.05 -13.56
C ASP A 946 30.45 31.57 -14.25
N GLU A 947 29.25 31.18 -13.82
CA GLU A 947 27.99 31.80 -14.28
C GLU A 947 27.88 33.28 -13.87
N ARG A 948 28.62 33.73 -12.86
CA ARG A 948 28.73 35.17 -12.50
C ARG A 948 29.68 35.90 -13.45
N ASN A 949 30.70 35.22 -13.96
CA ASN A 949 31.75 35.79 -14.80
C ASN A 949 31.38 35.76 -16.30
N HIS A 950 30.61 34.76 -16.75
CA HIS A 950 30.06 34.70 -18.11
C HIS A 950 28.85 35.65 -18.28
N GLU A 951 28.63 36.14 -19.50
CA GLU A 951 27.66 37.20 -19.82
C GLU A 951 26.17 36.77 -19.77
N PHE A 952 25.77 35.88 -18.85
CA PHE A 952 24.37 35.50 -18.67
C PHE A 952 23.58 36.50 -17.80
N ALA A 953 23.54 37.76 -18.27
CA ALA A 953 22.62 38.81 -17.83
C ALA A 953 22.49 39.00 -16.30
N ALA A 954 23.61 39.27 -15.62
CA ALA A 954 23.69 39.61 -14.19
C ALA A 954 22.82 40.81 -13.75
N SER A 955 22.17 41.51 -14.69
CA SER A 955 21.24 42.62 -14.46
C SER A 955 19.75 42.26 -14.50
N LYS A 956 19.35 41.00 -14.78
CA LYS A 956 17.93 40.63 -14.94
C LYS A 956 17.43 39.36 -14.26
N ASN A 957 18.28 38.39 -13.92
CA ASN A 957 17.80 37.18 -13.23
C ASN A 957 17.82 37.35 -11.70
N VAL A 958 16.66 37.71 -11.14
CA VAL A 958 16.47 37.94 -9.69
C VAL A 958 16.85 36.73 -8.85
N ASP A 959 16.59 35.51 -9.32
CA ASP A 959 16.88 34.28 -8.59
C ASP A 959 18.38 33.95 -8.58
N PHE A 960 19.12 34.37 -9.61
CA PHE A 960 20.58 34.25 -9.65
C PHE A 960 21.26 35.20 -8.66
N THR A 961 20.86 36.48 -8.65
CA THR A 961 21.35 37.46 -7.67
C THR A 961 21.01 37.02 -6.23
N ARG A 962 19.82 36.42 -6.03
CA ARG A 962 19.41 35.87 -4.74
C ARG A 962 20.28 34.68 -4.32
N LEU A 963 20.63 33.79 -5.24
CA LEU A 963 21.53 32.66 -4.99
C LEU A 963 22.95 33.12 -4.64
N LEU A 964 23.50 34.09 -5.39
CA LEU A 964 24.79 34.71 -5.10
C LEU A 964 24.82 35.39 -3.73
N ASN A 965 23.76 36.09 -3.33
CA ASN A 965 23.68 36.72 -2.02
C ASN A 965 23.64 35.69 -0.88
N VAL A 966 22.85 34.62 -1.03
CA VAL A 966 22.74 33.55 -0.02
C VAL A 966 24.04 32.73 0.09
N VAL A 967 24.82 32.60 -0.99
CA VAL A 967 26.16 31.99 -0.88
C VAL A 967 27.16 32.93 -0.21
N LYS A 968 27.18 34.22 -0.57
CA LYS A 968 28.10 35.22 0.00
C LYS A 968 27.84 35.54 1.48
N GLU A 969 26.59 35.51 1.95
CA GLU A 969 26.27 35.74 3.35
C GLU A 969 26.63 34.55 4.26
N PHE A 970 26.81 33.35 3.70
CA PHE A 970 26.92 32.09 4.45
C PHE A 970 28.14 31.23 4.06
N GLU A 971 29.23 31.83 3.58
CA GLU A 971 30.45 31.14 3.06
C GLU A 971 31.07 30.09 4.01
N LEU A 972 30.70 30.05 5.30
CA LEU A 972 31.18 29.06 6.28
C LEU A 972 30.06 28.28 7.01
N THR A 973 28.79 28.47 6.64
CA THR A 973 27.63 27.91 7.40
C THR A 973 26.51 27.31 6.54
N ILE A 974 26.50 27.51 5.22
CA ILE A 974 25.51 26.88 4.34
C ILE A 974 25.89 25.44 3.98
N SER A 975 24.90 24.54 3.97
CA SER A 975 25.09 23.12 3.60
C SER A 975 25.32 22.85 2.11
N GLY A 976 25.23 23.90 1.26
CA GLY A 976 25.21 23.82 -0.19
C GLY A 976 23.91 23.27 -0.80
N ASP A 977 23.01 22.67 -0.01
CA ASP A 977 21.81 21.98 -0.50
C ASP A 977 20.73 22.96 -1.02
N PHE A 978 20.33 22.79 -2.28
CA PHE A 978 19.28 23.58 -2.93
C PHE A 978 17.93 23.57 -2.17
N GLU A 979 17.59 22.50 -1.45
CA GLU A 979 16.37 22.46 -0.63
C GLU A 979 16.45 23.36 0.62
N THR A 980 17.67 23.69 1.08
CA THR A 980 17.89 24.49 2.32
C THR A 980 17.93 26.00 2.09
N LEU A 981 17.95 26.44 0.83
CA LEU A 981 18.05 27.86 0.45
C LEU A 981 16.84 28.73 0.87
N GLY A 982 15.71 28.13 1.23
CA GLY A 982 14.48 28.85 1.56
C GLY A 982 13.77 29.49 0.35
N PHE A 983 14.22 29.20 -0.87
CA PHE A 983 13.53 29.54 -2.12
C PHE A 983 13.80 28.49 -3.20
N SER A 984 12.91 28.41 -4.19
CA SER A 984 13.07 27.49 -5.32
C SER A 984 14.00 28.09 -6.36
N VAL A 985 15.10 27.41 -6.68
CA VAL A 985 15.98 27.78 -7.81
C VAL A 985 15.35 27.27 -9.12
N PRO A 986 15.18 28.11 -10.17
CA PRO A 986 14.67 27.67 -11.47
C PRO A 986 15.51 26.55 -12.10
N GLY A 987 14.86 25.63 -12.82
CA GLY A 987 15.52 24.43 -13.38
C GLY A 987 16.70 24.73 -14.30
N GLU A 988 16.60 25.75 -15.16
CA GLU A 988 17.70 26.17 -16.05
C GLU A 988 18.93 26.66 -15.27
N LEU A 989 18.73 27.43 -14.20
CA LEU A 989 19.82 27.89 -13.35
C LEU A 989 20.39 26.74 -12.52
N ARG A 990 19.51 25.90 -11.94
CA ARG A 990 19.92 24.73 -11.16
C ARG A 990 20.72 23.73 -12.00
N GLY A 991 20.42 23.56 -13.29
CA GLY A 991 21.21 22.72 -14.20
C GLY A 991 22.65 23.21 -14.37
N ARG A 992 22.87 24.53 -14.38
CA ARG A 992 24.18 25.16 -14.57
C ARG A 992 25.05 25.17 -13.31
N VAL A 993 24.44 25.44 -12.15
CA VAL A 993 25.18 25.67 -10.88
C VAL A 993 25.13 24.50 -9.90
N ASN A 994 24.56 23.35 -10.27
CA ASN A 994 24.63 22.15 -9.43
C ASN A 994 26.03 21.52 -9.43
N ALA A 995 26.30 20.65 -8.46
CA ALA A 995 27.54 19.88 -8.35
C ALA A 995 27.49 18.49 -9.04
N ASP A 996 26.56 18.27 -9.98
CA ASP A 996 26.53 17.05 -10.78
C ASP A 996 27.51 17.14 -11.95
N ARG A 997 28.41 16.16 -12.09
CA ARG A 997 29.44 16.17 -13.13
C ARG A 997 28.84 15.97 -14.52
N ASP A 998 27.83 15.12 -14.64
CA ASP A 998 27.25 14.73 -15.94
C ASP A 998 26.38 15.86 -16.55
N GLN A 999 26.02 16.86 -15.75
CA GLN A 999 25.30 18.06 -16.20
C GLN A 999 26.23 19.26 -16.44
N CYS A 1000 27.55 19.08 -16.36
CA CYS A 1000 28.49 20.16 -16.62
C CYS A 1000 28.51 20.53 -18.11
N ALA A 1001 28.29 21.81 -18.42
CA ALA A 1001 28.41 22.32 -19.79
C ALA A 1001 29.86 22.28 -20.32
N TRP A 1002 30.85 22.06 -19.45
CA TRP A 1002 32.25 21.85 -19.81
C TRP A 1002 32.61 20.38 -19.57
N THR A 1003 32.81 19.63 -20.65
CA THR A 1003 33.14 18.19 -20.61
C THR A 1003 34.50 17.87 -19.98
N GLU A 1004 35.31 18.89 -19.66
CA GLU A 1004 36.62 18.78 -19.00
C GLU A 1004 36.71 19.70 -17.77
N CYS A 1005 35.77 19.55 -16.83
CA CYS A 1005 35.94 20.14 -15.49
C CYS A 1005 37.04 19.40 -14.71
N ASN A 1006 38.00 20.16 -14.14
CA ASN A 1006 39.20 19.64 -13.47
C ASN A 1006 38.99 19.26 -11.98
N PHE A 1007 37.75 19.16 -11.52
CA PHE A 1007 37.35 18.85 -10.14
C PHE A 1007 36.47 17.60 -10.07
#